data_AF-A0A482WX91-F1
#
_entry.id   AF-A0A482WX91-F1
#
_cell.length_a   1.000
_cell.length_b   1.000
_cell.length_c   1.000
_cell.angle_alpha   90.00
_cell.angle_beta   90.00
_cell.angle_gamma   90.00
#
_symmetry.space_group_name_H-M   'P 1'
#
loop_
_entity.id
_entity.type
_entity.pdbx_description
1 polymer ?
#
loop_
_entity_poly.entity_id
_entity_poly.type
_entity_poly.pdbx_seq_one_letter_code
_entity_poly.pdbx_strand_id
1 'polypeptide(L)'
;MVENENTDLMRASELILMLRNNLSDSLSRSLLERNIRLFKDFIKITNKKIMVHDIRNVALVVDNLFACLEESKLYLAPLQCLLTMISNPPHMSKVSDTIQSVDILKDYLNILGGLLLKLVAEETFQKMILTIIYNLFTEDARKTCPSVIGVPWCVEALELSSLPQEIANVLKLDMHYNRHEFFIVIDAISELSRHFCLKLMDSGLINILLSSLATIDTNVERTHISDNQFLNINLIILWRLMETCKTEDYSKHIETISSTTFKDFMMVLTRITQEGNGLKSSKVYRNNMFSLMLDLIQTFPDMDISIAKSYFMEIVRCRRKEASVCEFGDGNKEFISKLEQHDIHFERIFLSTLKYLVTSPSNNEDYHFSTEVMELLLGYLSSWSSPKDYILWSSVQSSQLLMAFKLLPTISSKLLDDFLSKNGPNRLMQTLELFRHEMIGVTVLFEATLCLLKILKYNEKHNSFPTLVKQIDVYIMIKLARRCLEMEVMSTYFQDTLTNLLCIINSLLSQDNFELPRIQDLLFTIAFDSIKRILFPRKVDSVLSNRLNVAVSEILWRCIIQFPENSERFIHSNGIYLVLDLIQIVPRMLKIKYLTLLADLCEDPISVPHLITWRTRRKVKEVPIGSGIMRLLCHLWRQEEEFIGVKRDEHGCIEDWQEPLMGGVQRELNKQMEDDDTEMFTMFTDMRIKIYIIVQYLTVRYKDITTIAENQYKLNYLPLDSHDKITMKLIENYFKLSVGGIWKELAKDNVPYRPIDQMSPIYRNVVQSLAEEHDNFSQTLKCAQRDIIEQRDNEVVKKEEEIRSLDNSCKLAPTLKALAELCLNARIGSRELLLQEKTKQIEQIEECRKREGKEDVIDTYPKNLLITTMTAGRKSMYQSFPNGECNPPKLKSGTGKVRETTYPETSLSEIGLERDVLFDFRHDASIREHKFEKELKSKSPAGDISRLDPKHYKCFL
;
A
#
# COMPACT_ATOMS: atom_id res chain seq x y z
N MET A 1 -42.81 55.61 23.77
CA MET A 1 -41.83 55.81 22.67
C MET A 1 -41.96 54.72 21.62
N VAL A 2 -42.05 53.43 21.98
CA VAL A 2 -42.24 52.30 21.03
C VAL A 2 -43.56 52.37 20.24
N GLU A 3 -44.65 52.90 20.82
CA GLU A 3 -45.94 53.04 20.10
C GLU A 3 -45.93 54.12 19.01
N ASN A 4 -45.15 55.20 19.17
CA ASN A 4 -45.03 56.25 18.15
C ASN A 4 -44.16 55.81 16.97
N GLU A 5 -43.12 55.00 17.20
CA GLU A 5 -42.29 54.46 16.12
C GLU A 5 -43.09 53.51 15.20
N ASN A 6 -43.99 52.68 15.76
CA ASN A 6 -44.84 51.79 14.97
C ASN A 6 -45.88 52.53 14.12
N THR A 7 -46.43 53.67 14.61
CA THR A 7 -47.36 54.49 13.83
C THR A 7 -46.68 55.22 12.67
N ASP A 8 -45.44 55.69 12.87
CA ASP A 8 -44.65 56.34 11.83
C ASP A 8 -44.20 55.32 10.76
N LEU A 9 -43.87 54.10 11.17
CA LEU A 9 -43.55 52.98 10.27
C LEU A 9 -44.74 52.58 9.38
N MET A 10 -45.94 52.44 9.93
CA MET A 10 -47.15 52.15 9.13
C MET A 10 -47.45 53.26 8.12
N ARG A 11 -47.27 54.52 8.53
CA ARG A 11 -47.45 55.67 7.65
C ARG A 11 -46.42 55.72 6.52
N ALA A 12 -45.18 55.30 6.77
CA ALA A 12 -44.16 55.16 5.74
C ALA A 12 -44.50 54.05 4.71
N SER A 13 -45.01 52.89 5.18
CA SER A 13 -45.47 51.80 4.31
C SER A 13 -46.65 52.22 3.42
N GLU A 14 -47.61 52.99 3.93
CA GLU A 14 -48.71 53.52 3.11
C GLU A 14 -48.21 54.50 2.04
N LEU A 15 -47.28 55.40 2.40
CA LEU A 15 -46.71 56.37 1.47
C LEU A 15 -45.92 55.70 0.34
N ILE A 16 -45.16 54.64 0.59
CA ILE A 16 -44.43 53.93 -0.47
C ILE A 16 -45.38 53.18 -1.41
N LEU A 17 -46.49 52.66 -0.89
CA LEU A 17 -47.52 51.96 -1.67
C LEU A 17 -48.29 52.95 -2.56
N MET A 18 -48.60 54.14 -2.04
CA MET A 18 -49.16 55.24 -2.83
C MET A 18 -48.18 55.71 -3.93
N LEU A 19 -46.90 55.86 -3.61
CA LEU A 19 -45.86 56.22 -4.59
C LEU A 19 -45.74 55.17 -5.69
N ARG A 20 -45.75 53.88 -5.33
CA ARG A 20 -45.74 52.77 -6.29
C ARG A 20 -46.91 52.86 -7.26
N ASN A 21 -48.13 53.00 -6.75
CA ASN A 21 -49.34 53.04 -7.57
C ASN A 21 -49.37 54.28 -8.48
N ASN A 22 -48.95 55.45 -7.96
CA ASN A 22 -48.89 56.69 -8.73
C ASN A 22 -47.86 56.66 -9.86
N LEU A 23 -46.75 55.95 -9.68
CA LEU A 23 -45.69 55.83 -10.69
C LEU A 23 -45.96 54.71 -11.70
N SER A 24 -46.78 53.71 -11.36
CA SER A 24 -47.20 52.67 -12.31
C SER A 24 -48.28 53.12 -13.30
N ASP A 25 -49.07 54.14 -12.95
CA ASP A 25 -50.21 54.61 -13.75
C ASP A 25 -49.83 55.85 -14.60
N SER A 26 -50.09 55.79 -15.91
CA SER A 26 -49.63 56.79 -16.89
C SER A 26 -50.22 58.19 -16.67
N LEU A 27 -51.45 58.27 -16.16
CA LEU A 27 -52.11 59.54 -15.83
C LEU A 27 -51.53 60.18 -14.56
N SER A 28 -51.15 59.34 -13.60
CA SER A 28 -50.67 59.74 -12.28
C SER A 28 -49.19 60.15 -12.27
N ARG A 29 -48.40 59.73 -13.27
CA ARG A 29 -47.01 60.19 -13.52
C ARG A 29 -46.89 61.69 -13.77
N SER A 30 -47.94 62.30 -14.34
CA SER A 30 -47.99 63.74 -14.67
C SER A 30 -48.03 64.66 -13.43
N LEU A 31 -48.37 64.13 -12.25
CA LEU A 31 -48.48 64.87 -10.98
C LEU A 31 -47.13 64.98 -10.26
N LEU A 32 -46.15 65.56 -10.94
CA LEU A 32 -44.74 65.58 -10.55
C LEU A 32 -44.48 66.24 -9.19
N GLU A 33 -45.11 67.38 -8.89
CA GLU A 33 -44.97 68.06 -7.58
C GLU A 33 -45.53 67.25 -6.42
N ARG A 34 -46.63 66.53 -6.66
CA ARG A 34 -47.28 65.70 -5.63
C ARG A 34 -46.40 64.50 -5.31
N ASN A 35 -45.84 63.84 -6.34
CA ASN A 35 -44.94 62.71 -6.17
C ASN A 35 -43.65 63.12 -5.44
N ILE A 36 -43.06 64.29 -5.77
CA ILE A 36 -41.87 64.81 -5.07
C ILE A 36 -42.16 65.15 -3.60
N ARG A 37 -43.34 65.69 -3.27
CA ARG A 37 -43.74 65.92 -1.87
C ARG A 37 -43.89 64.62 -1.09
N LEU A 38 -44.55 63.62 -1.69
CA LEU A 38 -44.68 62.28 -1.10
C LEU A 38 -43.31 61.63 -0.85
N PHE A 39 -42.33 61.80 -1.75
CA PHE A 39 -40.95 61.37 -1.52
C PHE A 39 -40.28 62.09 -0.34
N LYS A 40 -40.41 63.42 -0.26
CA LYS A 40 -39.82 64.19 0.86
C LYS A 40 -40.43 63.81 2.21
N ASP A 41 -41.73 63.53 2.24
CA ASP A 41 -42.42 63.10 3.45
C ASP A 41 -42.01 61.67 3.83
N PHE A 42 -41.89 60.76 2.86
CA PHE A 42 -41.36 59.40 3.08
C PHE A 42 -39.94 59.41 3.65
N ILE A 43 -39.03 60.22 3.09
CA ILE A 43 -37.62 60.33 3.54
C ILE A 43 -37.55 60.88 4.97
N LYS A 44 -38.39 61.87 5.31
CA LYS A 44 -38.43 62.46 6.66
C LYS A 44 -38.91 61.45 7.71
N ILE A 45 -39.92 60.66 7.39
CA ILE A 45 -40.54 59.70 8.31
C ILE A 45 -39.61 58.49 8.54
N THR A 46 -38.96 58.00 7.48
CA THR A 46 -38.10 56.80 7.56
C THR A 46 -36.74 57.05 8.20
N ASN A 47 -36.32 58.31 8.36
CA ASN A 47 -35.02 58.70 8.94
C ASN A 47 -33.83 57.86 8.39
N LYS A 48 -33.85 57.58 7.07
CA LYS A 48 -32.87 56.75 6.33
C LYS A 48 -32.82 55.25 6.69
N LYS A 49 -33.82 54.70 7.40
CA LYS A 49 -33.95 53.26 7.66
C LYS A 49 -35.09 52.68 6.82
N ILE A 50 -34.79 51.60 6.10
CA ILE A 50 -35.77 50.86 5.29
C ILE A 50 -36.03 49.52 5.98
N MET A 51 -37.31 49.17 6.15
CA MET A 51 -37.70 47.90 6.73
C MET A 51 -37.78 46.81 5.67
N VAL A 52 -37.53 45.56 6.06
CA VAL A 52 -37.55 44.40 5.14
C VAL A 52 -38.92 44.24 4.45
N HIS A 53 -40.05 44.48 5.13
CA HIS A 53 -41.37 44.34 4.51
C HIS A 53 -41.68 45.38 3.43
N ASP A 54 -41.01 46.53 3.47
CA ASP A 54 -41.21 47.63 2.52
C ASP A 54 -40.25 47.56 1.32
N ILE A 55 -39.17 46.78 1.39
CA ILE A 55 -38.07 46.84 0.42
C ILE A 55 -38.49 46.46 -1.00
N ARG A 56 -39.42 45.51 -1.15
CA ARG A 56 -39.98 45.14 -2.45
C ARG A 56 -40.70 46.31 -3.11
N ASN A 57 -41.50 47.05 -2.34
CA ASN A 57 -42.22 48.22 -2.85
C ASN A 57 -41.26 49.37 -3.16
N VAL A 58 -40.23 49.57 -2.33
CA VAL A 58 -39.16 50.53 -2.58
C VAL A 58 -38.45 50.21 -3.91
N ALA A 59 -38.12 48.95 -4.16
CA ALA A 59 -37.43 48.54 -5.38
C ALA A 59 -38.28 48.70 -6.65
N LEU A 60 -39.59 48.39 -6.57
CA LEU A 60 -40.52 48.67 -7.66
C LEU A 60 -40.68 50.17 -7.92
N VAL A 61 -40.65 50.98 -6.87
CA VAL A 61 -40.64 52.45 -7.00
C VAL A 61 -39.35 52.91 -7.70
N VAL A 62 -38.20 52.33 -7.35
CA VAL A 62 -36.93 52.61 -8.02
C VAL A 62 -36.99 52.22 -9.51
N ASP A 63 -37.51 51.04 -9.85
CA ASP A 63 -37.68 50.60 -11.25
C ASP A 63 -38.61 51.52 -12.05
N ASN A 64 -39.74 51.92 -11.46
CA ASN A 64 -40.65 52.87 -12.09
C ASN A 64 -40.05 54.27 -12.21
N LEU A 65 -39.25 54.72 -11.25
CA LEU A 65 -38.54 56.01 -11.32
C LEU A 65 -37.50 56.02 -12.44
N PHE A 66 -36.78 54.91 -12.63
CA PHE A 66 -35.87 54.76 -13.77
C PHE A 66 -36.63 54.85 -15.10
N ALA A 67 -37.77 54.17 -15.24
CA ALA A 67 -38.61 54.32 -16.44
C ALA A 67 -39.12 55.76 -16.64
N CYS A 68 -39.37 56.51 -15.56
CA CYS A 68 -39.81 57.91 -15.62
C CYS A 68 -38.68 58.91 -15.89
N LEU A 69 -37.41 58.53 -15.80
CA LEU A 69 -36.27 59.42 -16.10
C LEU A 69 -36.17 59.76 -17.58
N GLU A 70 -36.62 58.86 -18.47
CA GLU A 70 -36.74 59.13 -19.91
C GLU A 70 -37.76 60.25 -20.18
N GLU A 71 -38.79 60.38 -19.33
CA GLU A 71 -39.87 61.36 -19.44
C GLU A 71 -39.54 62.71 -18.76
N SER A 72 -38.80 62.71 -17.64
CA SER A 72 -38.44 63.95 -16.91
C SER A 72 -37.19 63.84 -16.03
N LYS A 73 -36.23 64.75 -16.24
CA LYS A 73 -34.99 64.87 -15.44
C LYS A 73 -35.22 65.27 -13.98
N LEU A 74 -36.42 65.74 -13.61
CA LEU A 74 -36.73 66.18 -12.25
C LEU A 74 -36.81 65.02 -11.23
N TYR A 75 -36.93 63.77 -11.71
CA TYR A 75 -36.90 62.58 -10.87
C TYR A 75 -35.49 62.12 -10.47
N LEU A 76 -34.44 62.76 -10.97
CA LEU A 76 -33.04 62.41 -10.69
C LEU A 76 -32.66 62.58 -9.22
N ALA A 77 -33.05 63.70 -8.59
CA ALA A 77 -32.74 63.95 -7.17
C ALA A 77 -33.48 63.01 -6.20
N PRO A 78 -34.80 62.73 -6.39
CA PRO A 78 -35.50 61.68 -5.64
C PRO A 78 -34.87 60.30 -5.78
N LEU A 79 -34.46 59.91 -7.00
CA LEU A 79 -33.84 58.62 -7.26
C LEU A 79 -32.47 58.47 -6.56
N GLN A 80 -31.60 59.47 -6.65
CA GLN A 80 -30.31 59.46 -5.94
C GLN A 80 -30.50 59.40 -4.42
N CYS A 81 -31.49 60.10 -3.86
CA CYS A 81 -31.84 60.00 -2.44
C CYS A 81 -32.33 58.59 -2.05
N LEU A 82 -33.14 57.94 -2.88
CA LEU A 82 -33.60 56.58 -2.59
C LEU A 82 -32.47 55.56 -2.70
N LEU A 83 -31.65 55.63 -3.76
CA LEU A 83 -30.52 54.71 -3.92
C LEU A 83 -29.49 54.87 -2.79
N THR A 84 -29.24 56.11 -2.32
CA THR A 84 -28.38 56.34 -1.14
C THR A 84 -28.99 55.84 0.17
N MET A 85 -30.32 55.82 0.32
CA MET A 85 -30.98 55.19 1.46
C MET A 85 -30.90 53.66 1.40
N ILE A 86 -31.12 53.09 0.22
CA ILE A 86 -31.07 51.65 -0.05
C ILE A 86 -29.63 51.09 0.02
N SER A 87 -28.62 51.96 -0.05
CA SER A 87 -27.22 51.59 0.17
C SER A 87 -26.95 51.03 1.57
N ASN A 88 -27.84 51.27 2.54
CA ASN A 88 -27.79 50.61 3.85
C ASN A 88 -28.68 49.34 3.84
N PRO A 89 -28.20 48.21 4.40
CA PRO A 89 -28.97 46.98 4.46
C PRO A 89 -30.27 47.15 5.29
N PRO A 90 -31.36 46.44 4.94
CA PRO A 90 -32.65 46.64 5.56
C PRO A 90 -32.73 46.17 7.02
N HIS A 91 -33.61 46.82 7.77
CA HIS A 91 -33.87 46.56 9.18
C HIS A 91 -35.07 45.62 9.40
N MET A 92 -34.97 44.77 10.43
CA MET A 92 -36.05 43.87 10.84
C MET A 92 -37.01 44.60 11.79
N SER A 93 -38.32 44.45 11.59
CA SER A 93 -39.34 45.01 12.49
C SER A 93 -39.57 44.11 13.71
N LYS A 94 -39.55 42.79 13.48
CA LYS A 94 -39.71 41.73 14.49
C LYS A 94 -38.81 40.55 14.15
N VAL A 95 -38.43 39.77 15.17
CA VAL A 95 -37.62 38.54 14.99
C VAL A 95 -38.36 37.47 14.16
N SER A 96 -39.70 37.50 14.15
CA SER A 96 -40.56 36.62 13.34
C SER A 96 -40.53 36.90 11.84
N ASP A 97 -40.01 38.05 11.42
CA ASP A 97 -39.97 38.44 10.00
C ASP A 97 -38.96 37.60 9.19
N THR A 98 -38.13 36.79 9.87
CA THR A 98 -37.12 35.90 9.28
C THR A 98 -37.70 34.87 8.31
N ILE A 99 -38.94 34.44 8.53
CA ILE A 99 -39.59 33.39 7.72
C ILE A 99 -40.06 33.93 6.37
N GLN A 100 -40.48 35.20 6.30
CA GLN A 100 -40.98 35.83 5.06
C GLN A 100 -39.91 36.70 4.37
N SER A 101 -38.81 37.01 5.05
CA SER A 101 -37.76 37.88 4.52
C SER A 101 -37.04 37.30 3.31
N VAL A 102 -36.94 35.97 3.17
CA VAL A 102 -36.21 35.33 2.07
C VAL A 102 -36.89 35.57 0.72
N ASP A 103 -38.20 35.37 0.62
CA ASP A 103 -38.97 35.62 -0.62
C ASP A 103 -38.98 37.10 -1.01
N ILE A 104 -39.10 37.99 -0.02
CA ILE A 104 -39.11 39.44 -0.24
C ILE A 104 -37.72 39.92 -0.71
N LEU A 105 -36.66 39.39 -0.12
CA LEU A 105 -35.28 39.67 -0.55
C LEU A 105 -34.96 39.08 -1.92
N LYS A 106 -35.48 37.89 -2.25
CA LYS A 106 -35.33 37.29 -3.58
C LYS A 106 -35.92 38.19 -4.66
N ASP A 107 -37.17 38.63 -4.48
CA ASP A 107 -37.83 39.55 -5.41
C ASP A 107 -37.06 40.87 -5.54
N TYR A 108 -36.51 41.34 -4.42
CA TYR A 108 -35.68 42.53 -4.38
C TYR A 108 -34.37 42.38 -5.19
N LEU A 109 -33.64 41.29 -4.99
CA LEU A 109 -32.41 40.99 -5.74
C LEU A 109 -32.67 40.83 -7.24
N ASN A 110 -33.79 40.19 -7.63
CA ASN A 110 -34.18 40.07 -9.05
C ASN A 110 -34.46 41.44 -9.68
N ILE A 111 -35.11 42.37 -8.96
CA ILE A 111 -35.35 43.73 -9.45
C ILE A 111 -34.02 44.49 -9.62
N LEU A 112 -33.10 44.37 -8.66
CA LEU A 112 -31.77 44.96 -8.78
C LEU A 112 -30.99 44.39 -9.97
N GLY A 113 -31.05 43.06 -10.18
CA GLY A 113 -30.45 42.40 -11.35
C GLY A 113 -31.03 42.90 -12.67
N GLY A 114 -32.36 43.00 -12.76
CA GLY A 114 -33.04 43.56 -13.93
C GLY A 114 -32.68 45.03 -14.21
N LEU A 115 -32.46 45.83 -13.16
CA LEU A 115 -31.99 47.22 -13.30
C LEU A 115 -30.57 47.30 -13.84
N LEU A 116 -29.67 46.41 -13.43
CA LEU A 116 -28.31 46.35 -13.98
C LEU A 116 -28.31 46.07 -15.49
N LEU A 117 -29.26 45.27 -16.00
CA LEU A 117 -29.44 45.01 -17.44
C LEU A 117 -30.04 46.19 -18.21
N LYS A 118 -30.92 46.98 -17.59
CA LYS A 118 -31.51 48.17 -18.23
C LYS A 118 -30.52 49.34 -18.29
N LEU A 119 -29.63 49.47 -17.31
CA LEU A 119 -28.75 50.63 -17.09
C LEU A 119 -27.33 50.47 -17.66
N VAL A 120 -27.17 49.68 -18.72
CA VAL A 120 -25.85 49.38 -19.32
C VAL A 120 -25.09 50.65 -19.77
N ALA A 121 -25.80 51.73 -20.10
CA ALA A 121 -25.20 52.99 -20.55
C ALA A 121 -24.98 54.05 -19.44
N GLU A 122 -25.55 53.88 -18.24
CA GLU A 122 -25.51 54.90 -17.18
C GLU A 122 -24.57 54.51 -16.02
N GLU A 123 -23.29 54.88 -16.16
CA GLU A 123 -22.19 54.47 -15.27
C GLU A 123 -22.43 54.76 -13.78
N THR A 124 -22.94 55.95 -13.46
CA THR A 124 -23.10 56.40 -12.07
C THR A 124 -24.15 55.59 -11.30
N PHE A 125 -25.29 55.30 -11.95
CA PHE A 125 -26.36 54.52 -11.34
C PHE A 125 -26.01 53.05 -11.23
N GLN A 126 -25.32 52.48 -12.22
CA GLN A 126 -24.82 51.11 -12.17
C GLN A 126 -23.85 50.91 -10.98
N LYS A 127 -22.93 51.86 -10.77
CA LYS A 127 -22.01 51.83 -9.61
C LYS A 127 -22.75 51.93 -8.27
N MET A 128 -23.78 52.77 -8.18
CA MET A 128 -24.62 52.85 -6.97
C MET A 128 -25.34 51.53 -6.68
N ILE A 129 -25.89 50.87 -7.71
CA ILE A 129 -26.56 49.56 -7.55
C ILE A 129 -25.57 48.48 -7.14
N LEU A 130 -24.37 48.44 -7.71
CA LEU A 130 -23.31 47.52 -7.29
C LEU A 130 -22.87 47.75 -5.84
N THR A 131 -22.82 49.01 -5.41
CA THR A 131 -22.52 49.37 -4.01
C THR A 131 -23.62 48.89 -3.07
N ILE A 132 -24.90 49.00 -3.46
CA ILE A 132 -26.05 48.46 -2.71
C ILE A 132 -25.88 46.95 -2.54
N ILE A 133 -25.59 46.23 -3.64
CA ILE A 133 -25.39 44.78 -3.62
C ILE A 133 -24.20 44.43 -2.71
N TYR A 134 -23.06 45.10 -2.84
CA TYR A 134 -21.89 44.88 -1.98
C TYR A 134 -22.20 45.05 -0.49
N ASN A 135 -22.91 46.11 -0.11
CA ASN A 135 -23.25 46.40 1.29
C ASN A 135 -24.25 45.41 1.89
N LEU A 136 -25.06 44.73 1.07
CA LEU A 136 -25.97 43.67 1.52
C LEU A 136 -25.20 42.43 2.01
N PHE A 137 -24.04 42.13 1.42
CA PHE A 137 -23.28 40.90 1.67
C PHE A 137 -22.04 41.11 2.55
N THR A 138 -21.62 42.35 2.82
CA THR A 138 -20.46 42.64 3.67
C THR A 138 -20.80 42.90 5.14
N GLU A 139 -19.88 42.54 6.05
CA GLU A 139 -20.04 42.75 7.49
C GLU A 139 -19.86 44.22 7.93
N ASP A 140 -19.15 45.03 7.14
CA ASP A 140 -18.81 46.41 7.49
C ASP A 140 -20.04 47.31 7.69
N ALA A 141 -21.10 47.09 6.91
CA ALA A 141 -22.36 47.81 7.04
C ALA A 141 -23.18 47.41 8.29
N ARG A 142 -22.82 46.29 8.96
CA ARG A 142 -23.60 45.70 10.07
C ARG A 142 -22.99 45.95 11.45
N LYS A 143 -21.73 46.38 11.52
CA LYS A 143 -20.98 46.66 12.77
C LYS A 143 -21.63 47.72 13.67
N THR A 144 -22.52 48.55 13.13
CA THR A 144 -23.10 49.70 13.82
C THR A 144 -24.49 49.46 14.41
N CYS A 145 -25.24 48.41 14.03
CA CYS A 145 -26.62 48.17 14.48
C CYS A 145 -27.05 46.67 14.41
N PRO A 146 -27.46 46.03 15.52
CA PRO A 146 -27.88 44.62 15.56
C PRO A 146 -29.29 44.36 14.96
N SER A 147 -30.07 45.39 14.65
CA SER A 147 -31.41 45.29 14.05
C SER A 147 -31.42 45.02 12.53
N VAL A 148 -30.24 44.95 11.91
CA VAL A 148 -30.07 44.74 10.47
C VAL A 148 -30.23 43.26 10.14
N ILE A 149 -30.81 42.94 8.97
CA ILE A 149 -31.00 41.55 8.53
C ILE A 149 -29.67 40.78 8.49
N GLY A 150 -29.65 39.52 8.91
CA GLY A 150 -28.44 38.67 8.94
C GLY A 150 -27.93 38.28 7.54
N VAL A 151 -26.61 38.09 7.38
CA VAL A 151 -25.97 37.65 6.12
C VAL A 151 -26.54 36.31 5.64
N PRO A 152 -26.80 35.31 6.52
CA PRO A 152 -27.31 34.01 6.09
C PRO A 152 -28.62 34.10 5.31
N TRP A 153 -29.54 34.99 5.71
CA TRP A 153 -30.83 35.17 5.04
C TRP A 153 -30.70 35.86 3.68
N CYS A 154 -29.74 36.79 3.54
CA CYS A 154 -29.40 37.38 2.25
C CYS A 154 -28.80 36.33 1.30
N VAL A 155 -27.96 35.43 1.82
CA VAL A 155 -27.37 34.33 1.05
C VAL A 155 -28.44 33.35 0.60
N GLU A 156 -29.35 32.91 1.48
CA GLU A 156 -30.45 32.01 1.11
C GLU A 156 -31.37 32.62 0.04
N ALA A 157 -31.68 33.93 0.15
CA ALA A 157 -32.45 34.65 -0.86
C ALA A 157 -31.71 34.77 -2.20
N LEU A 158 -30.40 34.99 -2.16
CA LEU A 158 -29.53 35.04 -3.33
C LEU A 158 -29.52 33.69 -4.06
N GLU A 159 -29.43 32.59 -3.33
CA GLU A 159 -29.44 31.23 -3.89
C GLU A 159 -30.75 30.93 -4.62
N LEU A 160 -31.87 31.55 -4.25
CA LEU A 160 -33.15 31.41 -4.95
C LEU A 160 -33.38 32.46 -6.06
N SER A 161 -32.53 33.49 -6.13
CA SER A 161 -32.64 34.60 -7.09
C SER A 161 -32.07 34.25 -8.48
N SER A 162 -32.40 35.09 -9.46
CA SER A 162 -31.83 35.08 -10.82
C SER A 162 -30.65 36.05 -11.00
N LEU A 163 -30.30 36.78 -9.93
CA LEU A 163 -29.21 37.77 -9.92
C LEU A 163 -27.89 37.26 -10.52
N PRO A 164 -27.44 36.01 -10.28
CA PRO A 164 -26.21 35.50 -10.90
C PRO A 164 -26.29 35.52 -12.45
N GLN A 165 -27.42 35.10 -13.01
CA GLN A 165 -27.62 35.09 -14.46
C GLN A 165 -27.69 36.51 -15.03
N GLU A 166 -28.35 37.45 -14.33
CA GLU A 166 -28.37 38.85 -14.79
C GLU A 166 -26.99 39.50 -14.75
N ILE A 167 -26.19 39.28 -13.70
CA ILE A 167 -24.81 39.78 -13.61
C ILE A 167 -23.97 39.24 -14.77
N ALA A 168 -24.06 37.94 -15.06
CA ALA A 168 -23.32 37.34 -16.16
C ALA A 168 -23.78 37.89 -17.52
N ASN A 169 -25.08 38.07 -17.73
CA ASN A 169 -25.63 38.66 -18.96
C ASN A 169 -25.16 40.11 -19.17
N VAL A 170 -25.06 40.92 -18.11
CA VAL A 170 -24.49 42.26 -18.19
C VAL A 170 -23.02 42.20 -18.58
N LEU A 171 -22.25 41.29 -18.00
CA LEU A 171 -20.82 41.13 -18.31
C LEU A 171 -20.54 40.58 -19.71
N LYS A 172 -21.52 39.93 -20.36
CA LYS A 172 -21.47 39.53 -21.78
C LYS A 172 -21.63 40.71 -22.74
N LEU A 173 -22.20 41.83 -22.29
CA LEU A 173 -22.37 43.03 -23.12
C LEU A 173 -21.07 43.87 -23.04
N ASP A 174 -20.43 44.11 -24.19
CA ASP A 174 -19.08 44.72 -24.34
C ASP A 174 -18.93 46.21 -23.90
N MET A 175 -19.68 46.70 -22.90
CA MET A 175 -19.62 48.10 -22.43
C MET A 175 -18.87 48.21 -21.08
N HIS A 176 -17.64 48.72 -21.13
CA HIS A 176 -16.55 48.42 -20.20
C HIS A 176 -16.34 49.34 -18.97
N TYR A 177 -17.28 50.21 -18.58
CA TYR A 177 -16.95 51.31 -17.66
C TYR A 177 -16.85 50.94 -16.16
N ASN A 178 -17.64 49.99 -15.63
CA ASN A 178 -17.65 49.60 -14.21
C ASN A 178 -17.27 48.13 -13.94
N ARG A 179 -16.48 47.50 -14.83
CA ARG A 179 -16.17 46.06 -14.76
C ARG A 179 -15.45 45.65 -13.47
N HIS A 180 -14.63 46.54 -12.91
CA HIS A 180 -13.92 46.31 -11.66
C HIS A 180 -14.89 46.20 -10.47
N GLU A 181 -15.89 47.07 -10.39
CA GLU A 181 -16.93 47.03 -9.36
C GLU A 181 -17.77 45.75 -9.43
N PHE A 182 -18.07 45.23 -10.62
CA PHE A 182 -18.71 43.92 -10.77
C PHE A 182 -17.86 42.80 -10.16
N PHE A 183 -16.55 42.80 -10.43
CA PHE A 183 -15.66 41.76 -9.90
C PHE A 183 -15.50 41.84 -8.38
N ILE A 184 -15.46 43.03 -7.78
CA ILE A 184 -15.46 43.16 -6.31
C ILE A 184 -16.73 42.55 -5.71
N VAL A 185 -17.90 42.82 -6.32
CA VAL A 185 -19.18 42.27 -5.85
C VAL A 185 -19.19 40.75 -6.00
N ILE A 186 -18.76 40.22 -7.14
CA ILE A 186 -18.67 38.77 -7.38
C ILE A 186 -17.72 38.12 -6.37
N ASP A 187 -16.56 38.72 -6.12
CA ASP A 187 -15.59 38.22 -5.16
C ASP A 187 -16.19 38.14 -3.75
N ALA A 188 -16.79 39.23 -3.26
CA ALA A 188 -17.43 39.27 -1.94
C ALA A 188 -18.55 38.23 -1.78
N ILE A 189 -19.34 37.99 -2.82
CA ILE A 189 -20.46 37.05 -2.78
C ILE A 189 -19.97 35.59 -2.95
N SER A 190 -18.97 35.37 -3.80
CA SER A 190 -18.40 34.04 -4.07
C SER A 190 -17.77 33.40 -2.83
N GLU A 191 -17.32 34.21 -1.87
CA GLU A 191 -16.84 33.75 -0.57
C GLU A 191 -17.95 33.17 0.31
N LEU A 192 -19.18 33.65 0.14
CA LEU A 192 -20.30 33.39 1.04
C LEU A 192 -21.23 32.27 0.55
N SER A 193 -21.35 32.06 -0.77
CA SER A 193 -22.25 31.04 -1.34
C SER A 193 -21.60 30.26 -2.48
N ARG A 194 -21.57 28.93 -2.34
CA ARG A 194 -21.16 28.01 -3.40
C ARG A 194 -22.22 27.88 -4.50
N HIS A 195 -23.50 27.93 -4.14
CA HIS A 195 -24.59 27.81 -5.12
C HIS A 195 -24.66 29.01 -6.07
N PHE A 196 -24.28 30.20 -5.57
CA PHE A 196 -24.05 31.38 -6.41
C PHE A 196 -22.96 31.12 -7.47
N CYS A 197 -21.82 30.54 -7.08
CA CYS A 197 -20.74 30.17 -7.99
C CYS A 197 -21.20 29.18 -9.06
N LEU A 198 -21.97 28.14 -8.70
CA LEU A 198 -22.54 27.18 -9.66
C LEU A 198 -23.42 27.87 -10.71
N LYS A 199 -24.37 28.72 -10.29
CA LYS A 199 -25.23 29.47 -11.21
C LYS A 199 -24.46 30.42 -12.13
N LEU A 200 -23.38 31.02 -11.64
CA LEU A 200 -22.49 31.85 -12.47
C LEU A 200 -21.74 31.01 -13.51
N MET A 201 -21.34 29.78 -13.18
CA MET A 201 -20.67 28.88 -14.13
C MET A 201 -21.62 28.41 -15.23
N ASP A 202 -22.87 28.06 -14.90
CA ASP A 202 -23.90 27.72 -15.89
C ASP A 202 -24.16 28.87 -16.87
N SER A 203 -23.96 30.11 -16.44
CA SER A 203 -24.13 31.30 -17.27
C SER A 203 -22.92 31.65 -18.16
N GLY A 204 -21.83 30.87 -18.11
CA GLY A 204 -20.65 31.03 -18.96
C GLY A 204 -19.61 32.03 -18.44
N LEU A 205 -19.62 32.38 -17.14
CA LEU A 205 -18.73 33.38 -16.57
C LEU A 205 -17.23 33.05 -16.76
N ILE A 206 -16.86 31.76 -16.78
CA ILE A 206 -15.46 31.33 -16.98
C ILE A 206 -14.92 31.86 -18.31
N ASN A 207 -15.68 31.74 -19.40
CA ASN A 207 -15.27 32.26 -20.71
C ASN A 207 -15.12 33.79 -20.70
N ILE A 208 -15.99 34.50 -19.97
CA ILE A 208 -15.96 35.95 -19.84
C ILE A 208 -14.75 36.42 -19.00
N LEU A 209 -14.42 35.70 -17.94
CA LEU A 209 -13.25 35.98 -17.11
C LEU A 209 -11.97 35.71 -17.91
N LEU A 210 -11.88 34.60 -18.64
CA LEU A 210 -10.73 34.28 -19.48
C LEU A 210 -10.55 35.27 -20.64
N SER A 211 -11.61 35.68 -21.36
CA SER A 211 -11.51 36.71 -22.40
C SER A 211 -11.10 38.06 -21.83
N SER A 212 -11.57 38.41 -20.64
CA SER A 212 -11.24 39.69 -20.01
C SER A 212 -9.75 39.81 -19.66
N LEU A 213 -9.06 38.68 -19.45
CA LEU A 213 -7.62 38.69 -19.25
C LEU A 213 -6.88 39.19 -20.50
N ALA A 214 -7.36 38.88 -21.71
CA ALA A 214 -6.78 39.40 -22.95
C ALA A 214 -7.10 40.87 -23.21
N THR A 215 -8.23 41.41 -22.72
CA THR A 215 -8.52 42.85 -22.88
C THR A 215 -7.59 43.77 -22.08
N ILE A 216 -6.88 43.23 -21.08
CA ILE A 216 -5.83 43.95 -20.34
C ILE A 216 -4.58 44.17 -21.25
N ASP A 217 -4.46 43.41 -22.35
CA ASP A 217 -3.31 43.38 -23.25
C ASP A 217 -3.18 44.66 -24.13
N THR A 218 -4.28 45.40 -24.35
CA THR A 218 -4.28 46.56 -25.27
C THR A 218 -3.97 47.91 -24.64
N ASN A 219 -4.10 48.06 -23.31
CA ASN A 219 -4.00 49.37 -22.64
C ASN A 219 -2.77 49.56 -21.73
N VAL A 220 -1.93 48.53 -21.56
CA VAL A 220 -0.81 48.56 -20.61
C VAL A 220 0.52 48.49 -21.35
N GLU A 221 0.92 49.62 -21.92
CA GLU A 221 2.30 49.83 -22.42
C GLU A 221 3.26 50.34 -21.33
N ARG A 222 2.80 50.66 -20.11
CA ARG A 222 3.64 51.39 -19.12
C ARG A 222 3.54 50.99 -17.63
N THR A 223 2.75 50.00 -17.23
CA THR A 223 2.72 49.52 -15.83
C THR A 223 2.96 48.01 -15.75
N HIS A 224 3.64 47.56 -14.69
CA HIS A 224 3.87 46.14 -14.46
C HIS A 224 2.54 45.41 -14.23
N ILE A 225 2.33 44.29 -14.92
CA ILE A 225 1.10 43.48 -14.84
C ILE A 225 0.80 43.04 -13.39
N SER A 226 1.84 42.88 -12.55
CA SER A 226 1.74 42.45 -11.15
C SER A 226 1.02 43.42 -10.22
N ASP A 227 0.92 44.69 -10.61
CA ASP A 227 0.34 45.76 -9.78
C ASP A 227 -1.12 46.01 -10.16
N ASN A 228 -1.65 45.26 -11.13
CA ASN A 228 -3.02 45.42 -11.58
C ASN A 228 -3.98 44.68 -10.63
N GLN A 229 -4.58 45.44 -9.71
CA GLN A 229 -5.59 44.93 -8.76
C GLN A 229 -6.73 44.17 -9.45
N PHE A 230 -7.07 44.57 -10.68
CA PHE A 230 -8.09 43.92 -11.50
C PHE A 230 -7.71 42.47 -11.87
N LEU A 231 -6.44 42.21 -12.21
CA LEU A 231 -5.96 40.86 -12.51
C LEU A 231 -6.06 39.95 -11.28
N ASN A 232 -5.76 40.48 -10.10
CA ASN A 232 -5.79 39.72 -8.84
C ASN A 232 -7.19 39.23 -8.50
N ILE A 233 -8.16 40.15 -8.54
CA ILE A 233 -9.56 39.81 -8.25
C ILE A 233 -10.08 38.79 -9.26
N ASN A 234 -9.74 38.96 -10.55
CA ASN A 234 -10.13 38.03 -11.60
C ASN A 234 -9.59 36.60 -11.35
N LEU A 235 -8.30 36.49 -10.97
CA LEU A 235 -7.69 35.20 -10.64
C LEU A 235 -8.25 34.56 -9.36
N ILE A 236 -8.56 35.37 -8.35
CA ILE A 236 -9.20 34.89 -7.10
C ILE A 236 -10.58 34.31 -7.41
N ILE A 237 -11.40 35.02 -8.20
CA ILE A 237 -12.72 34.56 -8.61
C ILE A 237 -12.61 33.26 -9.40
N LEU A 238 -11.72 33.19 -10.39
CA LEU A 238 -11.50 31.97 -11.16
C LEU A 238 -11.10 30.80 -10.25
N TRP A 239 -10.18 31.00 -9.32
CA TRP A 239 -9.75 29.94 -8.40
C TRP A 239 -10.90 29.42 -7.54
N ARG A 240 -11.75 30.31 -7.00
CA ARG A 240 -12.93 29.94 -6.21
C ARG A 240 -13.95 29.15 -7.02
N LEU A 241 -14.21 29.58 -8.26
CA LEU A 241 -15.09 28.84 -9.18
C LEU A 241 -14.55 27.43 -9.44
N MET A 242 -13.24 27.30 -9.71
CA MET A 242 -12.61 26.00 -9.93
C MET A 242 -12.62 25.10 -8.69
N GLU A 243 -12.48 25.66 -7.49
CA GLU A 243 -12.59 24.91 -6.22
C GLU A 243 -14.00 24.36 -6.01
N THR A 244 -15.04 25.12 -6.35
CA THR A 244 -16.43 24.64 -6.30
C THR A 244 -16.73 23.53 -7.31
N CYS A 245 -16.11 23.55 -8.49
CA CYS A 245 -16.24 22.47 -9.49
C CYS A 245 -15.64 21.14 -9.03
N LYS A 246 -14.63 21.14 -8.16
CA LYS A 246 -13.97 19.90 -7.72
C LYS A 246 -14.79 19.10 -6.72
N THR A 247 -15.73 19.74 -6.02
CA THR A 247 -16.51 19.10 -4.95
C THR A 247 -17.76 18.38 -5.44
N GLU A 248 -18.23 18.68 -6.65
CA GLU A 248 -19.44 18.08 -7.24
C GLU A 248 -19.15 17.70 -8.70
N ASP A 249 -19.60 16.53 -9.17
CA ASP A 249 -19.39 16.02 -10.55
C ASP A 249 -20.19 16.82 -11.63
N TYR A 250 -20.25 18.14 -11.48
CA TYR A 250 -21.01 19.09 -12.30
C TYR A 250 -20.32 19.48 -13.62
N SER A 251 -19.10 19.02 -13.88
CA SER A 251 -18.28 19.41 -15.04
C SER A 251 -18.92 19.10 -16.40
N LYS A 252 -19.94 18.24 -16.46
CA LYS A 252 -20.65 17.85 -17.70
C LYS A 252 -21.79 18.80 -18.10
N HIS A 253 -22.20 19.72 -17.24
CA HIS A 253 -23.36 20.61 -17.47
C HIS A 253 -22.97 22.08 -17.70
N ILE A 254 -21.67 22.38 -17.56
CA ILE A 254 -21.12 23.73 -17.76
C ILE A 254 -20.84 23.96 -19.25
N GLU A 255 -21.08 25.19 -19.71
CA GLU A 255 -20.74 25.63 -21.07
C GLU A 255 -19.24 25.37 -21.36
N THR A 256 -18.94 24.76 -22.50
CA THR A 256 -17.55 24.41 -22.86
C THR A 256 -16.70 25.67 -22.99
N ILE A 257 -15.46 25.59 -22.50
CA ILE A 257 -14.52 26.70 -22.63
C ILE A 257 -14.18 26.86 -24.11
N SER A 258 -14.34 28.07 -24.65
CA SER A 258 -14.10 28.30 -26.07
C SER A 258 -12.61 28.23 -26.41
N SER A 259 -12.28 27.72 -27.59
CA SER A 259 -10.88 27.62 -28.03
C SER A 259 -10.22 29.00 -28.20
N THR A 260 -11.00 30.05 -28.49
CA THR A 260 -10.52 31.44 -28.58
C THR A 260 -10.18 32.00 -27.20
N THR A 261 -11.07 31.84 -26.21
CA THR A 261 -10.81 32.30 -24.82
C THR A 261 -9.63 31.58 -24.19
N PHE A 262 -9.42 30.32 -24.54
CA PHE A 262 -8.24 29.59 -24.07
C PHE A 262 -6.96 30.13 -24.72
N LYS A 263 -6.95 30.42 -26.03
CA LYS A 263 -5.80 31.08 -26.69
C LYS A 263 -5.46 32.43 -26.06
N ASP A 264 -6.47 33.23 -25.79
CA ASP A 264 -6.35 34.53 -25.13
C ASP A 264 -5.65 34.40 -23.76
N PHE A 265 -6.11 33.46 -22.94
CA PHE A 265 -5.47 33.12 -21.67
C PHE A 265 -3.99 32.69 -21.86
N MET A 266 -3.72 31.84 -22.85
CA MET A 266 -2.35 31.38 -23.13
C MET A 266 -1.44 32.52 -23.58
N MET A 267 -1.92 33.52 -24.35
CA MET A 267 -1.12 34.69 -24.73
C MET A 267 -0.68 35.51 -23.50
N VAL A 268 -1.60 35.76 -22.56
CA VAL A 268 -1.30 36.47 -21.32
C VAL A 268 -0.26 35.70 -20.51
N LEU A 269 -0.38 34.36 -20.46
CA LEU A 269 0.60 33.51 -19.81
C LEU A 269 1.99 33.62 -20.45
N THR A 270 2.08 33.63 -21.78
CA THR A 270 3.34 33.87 -22.53
C THR A 270 4.02 35.16 -22.09
N ARG A 271 3.27 36.26 -22.03
CA ARG A 271 3.79 37.56 -21.66
C ARG A 271 4.29 37.59 -20.22
N ILE A 272 3.52 37.06 -19.27
CA ILE A 272 3.95 36.95 -17.85
C ILE A 272 5.21 36.10 -17.72
N THR A 273 5.34 35.01 -18.49
CA THR A 273 6.58 34.21 -18.47
C THR A 273 7.79 34.95 -19.03
N GLN A 274 7.60 35.82 -20.02
CA GLN A 274 8.67 36.65 -20.59
C GLN A 274 9.06 37.81 -19.65
N GLU A 275 8.09 38.45 -18.99
CA GLU A 275 8.29 39.56 -18.05
C GLU A 275 8.78 39.10 -16.66
N GLY A 276 8.53 37.84 -16.29
CA GLY A 276 8.77 37.26 -14.95
C GLY A 276 10.23 37.07 -14.51
N ASN A 277 11.20 37.47 -15.33
CA ASN A 277 12.63 37.30 -15.01
C ASN A 277 13.18 38.31 -13.98
N GLY A 278 12.40 39.33 -13.57
CA GLY A 278 12.89 40.40 -12.69
C GLY A 278 12.25 40.55 -11.30
N LEU A 279 10.93 40.37 -11.15
CA LEU A 279 10.19 40.68 -9.91
C LEU A 279 9.57 39.46 -9.23
N LYS A 280 9.65 39.41 -7.89
CA LYS A 280 9.02 38.35 -7.05
C LYS A 280 7.51 38.25 -7.24
N SER A 281 6.82 39.38 -7.35
CA SER A 281 5.36 39.42 -7.57
C SER A 281 4.97 38.72 -8.88
N SER A 282 5.70 39.00 -9.97
CA SER A 282 5.48 38.36 -11.28
C SER A 282 5.69 36.83 -11.24
N LYS A 283 6.68 36.35 -10.46
CA LYS A 283 6.90 34.90 -10.26
C LYS A 283 5.74 34.20 -9.56
N VAL A 284 5.07 34.87 -8.61
CA VAL A 284 3.89 34.32 -7.93
C VAL A 284 2.71 34.21 -8.89
N TYR A 285 2.44 35.27 -9.68
CA TYR A 285 1.38 35.24 -10.68
C TYR A 285 1.60 34.19 -11.75
N ARG A 286 2.84 34.05 -12.24
CA ARG A 286 3.22 32.96 -13.15
C ARG A 286 2.81 31.60 -12.58
N ASN A 287 3.19 31.30 -11.34
CA ASN A 287 2.90 30.00 -10.73
C ASN A 287 1.41 29.76 -10.54
N ASN A 288 0.67 30.77 -10.09
CA ASN A 288 -0.77 30.69 -9.91
C ASN A 288 -1.49 30.44 -11.25
N MET A 289 -1.09 31.16 -12.31
CA MET A 289 -1.64 30.97 -13.65
C MET A 289 -1.36 29.58 -14.22
N PHE A 290 -0.14 29.05 -14.07
CA PHE A 290 0.18 27.69 -14.50
C PHE A 290 -0.59 26.62 -13.70
N SER A 291 -0.80 26.84 -12.41
CA SER A 291 -1.62 25.95 -11.58
C SER A 291 -3.09 25.98 -12.01
N LEU A 292 -3.62 27.16 -12.31
CA LEU A 292 -4.99 27.36 -12.78
C LEU A 292 -5.20 26.71 -14.15
N MET A 293 -4.22 26.85 -15.05
CA MET A 293 -4.23 26.16 -16.34
C MET A 293 -4.24 24.64 -16.18
N LEU A 294 -3.41 24.08 -15.29
CA LEU A 294 -3.42 22.64 -15.00
C LEU A 294 -4.78 22.20 -14.44
N ASP A 295 -5.37 22.97 -13.54
CA ASP A 295 -6.70 22.72 -12.99
C ASP A 295 -7.79 22.78 -14.07
N LEU A 296 -7.79 23.78 -14.95
CA LEU A 296 -8.73 23.90 -16.07
C LEU A 296 -8.68 22.68 -17.00
N ILE A 297 -7.46 22.23 -17.35
CA ILE A 297 -7.27 21.08 -18.23
C ILE A 297 -7.74 19.77 -17.56
N GLN A 298 -7.64 19.66 -16.24
CA GLN A 298 -8.09 18.47 -15.50
C GLN A 298 -9.61 18.43 -15.29
N THR A 299 -10.24 19.58 -15.03
CA THR A 299 -11.69 19.63 -14.80
C THR A 299 -12.50 19.56 -16.09
N PHE A 300 -11.96 20.06 -17.21
CA PHE A 300 -12.62 20.09 -18.51
C PHE A 300 -11.87 19.22 -19.54
N PRO A 301 -12.16 17.91 -19.61
CA PRO A 301 -11.46 16.99 -20.51
C PRO A 301 -11.76 17.21 -22.00
N ASP A 302 -12.89 17.86 -22.34
CA ASP A 302 -13.30 18.17 -23.73
C ASP A 302 -12.56 19.39 -24.33
N MET A 303 -11.64 19.99 -23.57
CA MET A 303 -10.80 21.10 -24.00
C MET A 303 -9.88 20.72 -25.17
N ASP A 304 -9.67 21.66 -26.08
CA ASP A 304 -8.69 21.50 -27.16
C ASP A 304 -7.24 21.58 -26.61
N ILE A 305 -6.73 20.42 -26.22
CA ILE A 305 -5.38 20.24 -25.66
C ILE A 305 -4.29 20.64 -26.68
N SER A 306 -4.59 20.71 -27.99
CA SER A 306 -3.61 21.09 -29.01
C SER A 306 -3.07 22.52 -28.81
N ILE A 307 -3.91 23.44 -28.32
CA ILE A 307 -3.54 24.83 -28.01
C ILE A 307 -2.52 24.86 -26.87
N ALA A 308 -2.76 24.08 -25.81
CA ALA A 308 -1.82 23.95 -24.70
C ALA A 308 -0.50 23.34 -25.16
N LYS A 309 -0.53 22.29 -26.01
CA LYS A 309 0.68 21.69 -26.58
C LYS A 309 1.48 22.70 -27.40
N SER A 310 0.84 23.48 -28.27
CA SER A 310 1.51 24.49 -29.10
C SER A 310 2.25 25.53 -28.25
N TYR A 311 1.66 26.01 -27.16
CA TYR A 311 2.32 26.90 -26.21
C TYR A 311 3.48 26.21 -25.49
N PHE A 312 3.25 25.01 -24.95
CA PHE A 312 4.29 24.25 -24.24
C PHE A 312 5.47 23.89 -25.14
N MET A 313 5.27 23.73 -26.45
CA MET A 313 6.34 23.51 -27.41
C MET A 313 7.38 24.62 -27.39
N GLU A 314 6.97 25.88 -27.30
CA GLU A 314 7.90 27.00 -27.24
C GLU A 314 8.72 26.99 -25.95
N ILE A 315 8.07 26.74 -24.81
CA ILE A 315 8.75 26.62 -23.51
C ILE A 315 9.71 25.44 -23.50
N VAL A 316 9.28 24.27 -24.00
CA VAL A 316 10.11 23.07 -24.11
C VAL A 316 11.34 23.35 -24.97
N ARG A 317 11.19 24.04 -26.10
CA ARG A 317 12.30 24.45 -26.96
C ARG A 317 13.26 25.42 -26.26
N CYS A 318 12.77 26.40 -25.52
CA CYS A 318 13.62 27.31 -24.74
C CYS A 318 14.38 26.55 -23.64
N ARG A 319 13.71 25.72 -22.85
CA ARG A 319 14.34 24.91 -21.80
C ARG A 319 15.30 23.86 -22.36
N ARG A 320 15.04 23.35 -23.57
CA ARG A 320 15.97 22.46 -24.27
C ARG A 320 17.25 23.18 -24.65
N LYS A 321 17.16 24.41 -25.16
CA LYS A 321 18.34 25.23 -25.45
C LYS A 321 19.16 25.45 -24.19
N GLU A 322 18.52 25.81 -23.07
CA GLU A 322 19.17 25.94 -21.76
C GLU A 322 19.84 24.63 -21.31
N ALA A 323 19.16 23.49 -21.44
CA ALA A 323 19.72 22.18 -21.09
C ALA A 323 20.90 21.77 -21.99
N SER A 324 20.85 22.08 -23.29
CA SER A 324 21.93 21.79 -24.24
C SER A 324 23.18 22.64 -24.01
N VAL A 325 23.03 23.87 -23.51
CA VAL A 325 24.18 24.73 -23.16
C VAL A 325 24.95 24.14 -21.98
N CYS A 326 24.28 23.41 -21.08
CA CYS A 326 24.94 22.66 -20.00
C CYS A 326 25.78 21.47 -20.51
N GLU A 327 25.56 20.94 -21.71
CA GLU A 327 26.38 19.85 -22.28
C GLU A 327 27.80 20.33 -22.66
N PHE A 328 28.03 21.64 -22.80
CA PHE A 328 29.26 22.20 -23.39
C PHE A 328 30.02 23.24 -22.52
N GLY A 329 29.62 23.52 -21.27
CA GLY A 329 30.28 24.56 -20.48
C GLY A 329 30.24 24.41 -18.95
N ASP A 330 31.39 24.70 -18.32
CA ASP A 330 31.64 24.83 -16.86
C ASP A 330 30.87 25.99 -16.18
N GLY A 331 30.01 26.71 -16.93
CA GLY A 331 29.51 28.04 -16.59
C GLY A 331 28.30 28.13 -15.64
N ASN A 332 27.67 27.02 -15.27
CA ASN A 332 26.39 27.06 -14.51
C ASN A 332 26.50 26.81 -13.01
N LYS A 333 27.70 26.68 -12.43
CA LYS A 333 27.88 26.62 -10.97
C LYS A 333 27.37 27.89 -10.26
N GLU A 334 27.26 29.03 -10.95
CA GLU A 334 26.73 30.29 -10.38
C GLU A 334 25.22 30.54 -10.59
N PHE A 335 24.55 29.86 -11.54
CA PHE A 335 23.13 30.11 -11.84
C PHE A 335 22.19 29.29 -10.93
N ILE A 336 22.59 28.07 -10.56
CA ILE A 336 21.77 27.15 -9.75
C ILE A 336 21.73 27.59 -8.27
N SER A 337 22.72 28.37 -7.81
CA SER A 337 22.82 28.88 -6.44
C SER A 337 21.88 30.07 -6.15
N LYS A 338 21.13 30.57 -7.15
CA LYS A 338 20.20 31.72 -7.02
C LYS A 338 18.75 31.42 -7.39
N LEU A 339 18.32 30.15 -7.40
CA LEU A 339 16.90 29.81 -7.62
C LEU A 339 16.07 30.12 -6.35
N GLU A 340 15.13 31.06 -6.46
CA GLU A 340 14.18 31.37 -5.39
C GLU A 340 13.16 30.23 -5.24
N GLN A 341 12.54 30.07 -4.06
CA GLN A 341 11.53 29.03 -3.80
C GLN A 341 10.41 29.03 -4.86
N HIS A 342 10.00 30.20 -5.35
CA HIS A 342 8.99 30.34 -6.39
C HIS A 342 9.41 29.72 -7.74
N ASP A 343 10.69 29.71 -8.08
CA ASP A 343 11.17 29.07 -9.31
C ASP A 343 11.19 27.54 -9.18
N ILE A 344 11.42 27.02 -7.96
CA ILE A 344 11.28 25.58 -7.67
C ILE A 344 9.82 25.13 -7.81
N HIS A 345 8.88 25.93 -7.28
CA HIS A 345 7.45 25.65 -7.41
C HIS A 345 6.99 25.69 -8.86
N PHE A 346 7.45 26.68 -9.63
CA PHE A 346 7.19 26.75 -11.06
C PHE A 346 7.62 25.48 -11.78
N GLU A 347 8.85 25.03 -11.53
CA GLU A 347 9.40 23.86 -12.19
C GLU A 347 8.57 22.60 -11.91
N ARG A 348 8.12 22.42 -10.66
CA ARG A 348 7.27 21.29 -10.29
C ARG A 348 5.92 21.31 -10.99
N ILE A 349 5.30 22.49 -11.10
CA ILE A 349 4.01 22.66 -11.81
C ILE A 349 4.22 22.39 -13.30
N PHE A 350 5.24 23.01 -13.92
CA PHE A 350 5.60 22.82 -15.32
C PHE A 350 5.79 21.34 -15.68
N LEU A 351 6.60 20.62 -14.89
CA LEU A 351 6.86 19.19 -15.08
C LEU A 351 5.60 18.33 -14.90
N SER A 352 4.73 18.70 -13.95
CA SER A 352 3.45 18.00 -13.72
C SER A 352 2.47 18.21 -14.88
N THR A 353 2.40 19.43 -15.43
CA THR A 353 1.58 19.72 -16.61
C THR A 353 2.12 18.99 -17.83
N LEU A 354 3.44 19.00 -18.07
CA LEU A 354 4.05 18.20 -19.14
C LEU A 354 3.68 16.73 -19.04
N LYS A 355 3.67 16.18 -17.82
CA LYS A 355 3.27 14.80 -17.60
C LYS A 355 1.84 14.53 -18.06
N TYR A 356 0.91 15.42 -17.70
CA TYR A 356 -0.49 15.30 -18.11
C TYR A 356 -0.62 15.38 -19.64
N LEU A 357 0.03 16.36 -20.28
CA LEU A 357 -0.06 16.58 -21.73
C LEU A 357 0.47 15.39 -22.56
N VAL A 358 1.49 14.69 -22.07
CA VAL A 358 2.06 13.50 -22.73
C VAL A 358 1.21 12.24 -22.49
N THR A 359 0.58 12.12 -21.32
CA THR A 359 -0.17 10.92 -20.92
C THR A 359 -1.65 10.96 -21.31
N SER A 360 -2.18 12.13 -21.68
CA SER A 360 -3.57 12.28 -22.10
C SER A 360 -3.94 11.35 -23.27
N PRO A 361 -5.07 10.62 -23.20
CA PRO A 361 -5.52 9.69 -24.22
C PRO A 361 -5.98 10.38 -25.52
N SER A 362 -6.24 11.68 -25.48
CA SER A 362 -6.90 12.42 -26.55
C SER A 362 -6.11 12.58 -27.84
N ASN A 363 -4.82 12.19 -27.91
CA ASN A 363 -4.07 12.13 -29.17
C ASN A 363 -2.88 11.18 -29.05
N ASN A 364 -3.06 9.93 -29.47
CA ASN A 364 -1.96 8.96 -29.61
C ASN A 364 -1.00 9.27 -30.78
N GLU A 365 -1.22 10.36 -31.53
CA GLU A 365 -0.54 10.64 -32.81
C GLU A 365 0.34 11.91 -32.84
N ASP A 366 0.47 12.66 -31.74
CA ASP A 366 1.35 13.86 -31.70
C ASP A 366 2.83 13.46 -31.52
N TYR A 367 3.40 12.87 -32.57
CA TYR A 367 4.81 12.44 -32.63
C TYR A 367 5.76 13.61 -32.39
N HIS A 368 5.53 14.76 -33.03
CA HIS A 368 6.43 15.92 -32.93
C HIS A 368 6.55 16.46 -31.49
N PHE A 369 5.43 16.59 -30.76
CA PHE A 369 5.46 17.06 -29.37
C PHE A 369 6.25 16.09 -28.48
N SER A 370 5.98 14.80 -28.66
CA SER A 370 6.62 13.72 -27.89
C SER A 370 8.14 13.66 -28.16
N THR A 371 8.57 13.87 -29.39
CA THR A 371 10.00 13.88 -29.78
C THR A 371 10.76 15.04 -29.13
N GLU A 372 10.16 16.23 -29.03
CA GLU A 372 10.79 17.41 -28.42
C GLU A 372 10.81 17.33 -26.89
N VAL A 373 9.75 16.81 -26.29
CA VAL A 373 9.74 16.49 -24.85
C VAL A 373 10.81 15.45 -24.53
N MET A 374 10.96 14.39 -25.35
CA MET A 374 12.01 13.40 -25.16
C MET A 374 13.41 14.04 -25.18
N GLU A 375 13.68 14.96 -26.10
CA GLU A 375 14.97 15.67 -26.15
C GLU A 375 15.22 16.54 -24.94
N LEU A 376 14.21 17.24 -24.42
CA LEU A 376 14.31 17.97 -23.17
C LEU A 376 14.66 17.03 -22.00
N LEU A 377 13.93 15.90 -21.88
CA LEU A 377 14.16 14.92 -20.82
C LEU A 377 15.56 14.27 -20.91
N LEU A 378 16.02 13.97 -22.12
CA LEU A 378 17.39 13.48 -22.36
C LEU A 378 18.44 14.55 -22.06
N GLY A 379 18.13 15.84 -22.26
CA GLY A 379 18.98 16.96 -21.86
C GLY A 379 19.15 17.08 -20.34
N TYR A 380 18.13 16.73 -19.56
CA TYR A 380 18.26 16.66 -18.10
C TYR A 380 19.20 15.53 -17.64
N LEU A 381 19.36 14.47 -18.42
CA LEU A 381 20.25 13.35 -18.12
C LEU A 381 21.73 13.61 -18.47
N SER A 382 22.03 14.54 -19.39
CA SER A 382 23.38 14.73 -19.96
C SER A 382 24.19 15.88 -19.34
N SER A 383 23.63 16.65 -18.41
CA SER A 383 24.22 17.90 -17.88
C SER A 383 25.38 17.73 -16.87
N TRP A 384 26.06 16.57 -16.83
CA TRP A 384 26.95 16.21 -15.73
C TRP A 384 28.42 16.08 -16.18
N SER A 385 29.20 17.13 -15.93
CA SER A 385 30.64 17.13 -16.17
C SER A 385 31.42 16.60 -14.94
N SER A 386 32.00 15.40 -15.13
CA SER A 386 33.00 14.72 -14.31
C SER A 386 32.53 13.99 -13.02
N PRO A 387 33.01 12.75 -12.79
CA PRO A 387 32.66 11.92 -11.63
C PRO A 387 33.41 12.30 -10.34
N LYS A 388 34.06 13.48 -10.28
CA LYS A 388 34.97 13.87 -9.18
C LYS A 388 34.41 14.92 -8.21
N ASP A 389 33.31 15.59 -8.56
CA ASP A 389 32.67 16.57 -7.70
C ASP A 389 31.52 15.92 -6.93
N TYR A 390 31.48 16.08 -5.61
CA TYR A 390 30.38 15.63 -4.75
C TYR A 390 29.06 16.26 -5.23
N ILE A 391 28.17 15.47 -5.84
CA ILE A 391 26.92 15.98 -6.41
C ILE A 391 25.83 15.99 -5.33
N LEU A 392 25.74 17.09 -4.58
CA LEU A 392 24.52 17.41 -3.85
C LEU A 392 23.51 17.99 -4.85
N TRP A 393 22.55 17.17 -5.31
CA TRP A 393 21.48 17.69 -6.16
C TRP A 393 20.67 18.76 -5.45
N SER A 394 20.48 19.88 -6.13
CA SER A 394 19.47 20.85 -5.73
C SER A 394 18.06 20.22 -5.77
N SER A 395 17.12 20.77 -5.01
CA SER A 395 15.71 20.33 -5.06
C SER A 395 15.11 20.44 -6.47
N VAL A 396 15.63 21.31 -7.32
CA VAL A 396 15.16 21.50 -8.71
C VAL A 396 15.66 20.37 -9.60
N GLN A 397 16.97 20.09 -9.55
CA GLN A 397 17.58 19.00 -10.33
C GLN A 397 16.99 17.64 -9.98
N SER A 398 16.81 17.36 -8.69
CA SER A 398 16.13 16.12 -8.27
C SER A 398 14.70 16.03 -8.81
N SER A 399 13.93 17.12 -8.80
CA SER A 399 12.57 17.15 -9.36
C SER A 399 12.57 16.92 -10.88
N GLN A 400 13.50 17.52 -11.61
CA GLN A 400 13.69 17.33 -13.05
C GLN A 400 14.04 15.88 -13.40
N LEU A 401 15.00 15.28 -12.70
CA LEU A 401 15.39 13.88 -12.89
C LEU A 401 14.24 12.92 -12.56
N LEU A 402 13.56 13.12 -11.43
CA LEU A 402 12.42 12.29 -11.04
C LEU A 402 11.30 12.35 -12.08
N MET A 403 11.06 13.51 -12.69
CA MET A 403 10.08 13.63 -13.77
C MET A 403 10.54 12.92 -15.03
N ALA A 404 11.81 13.11 -15.43
CA ALA A 404 12.38 12.45 -16.60
C ALA A 404 12.23 10.93 -16.50
N PHE A 405 12.59 10.34 -15.35
CA PHE A 405 12.46 8.90 -15.12
C PHE A 405 11.00 8.40 -15.12
N LYS A 406 10.03 9.24 -14.73
CA LYS A 406 8.61 8.88 -14.76
C LYS A 406 8.02 8.93 -16.17
N LEU A 407 8.51 9.82 -17.03
CA LEU A 407 7.93 10.06 -18.37
C LEU A 407 8.62 9.30 -19.49
N LEU A 408 9.95 9.12 -19.41
CA LEU A 408 10.72 8.42 -20.43
C LEU A 408 10.17 7.05 -20.80
N PRO A 409 9.70 6.18 -19.86
CA PRO A 409 9.15 4.88 -20.24
C PRO A 409 7.94 4.98 -21.17
N THR A 410 7.00 5.87 -20.87
CA THR A 410 5.79 6.12 -21.68
C THR A 410 6.08 6.71 -23.05
N ILE A 411 7.11 7.55 -23.17
CA ILE A 411 7.50 8.12 -24.45
C ILE A 411 8.29 7.10 -25.26
N SER A 412 9.21 6.37 -24.61
CA SER A 412 10.02 5.33 -25.26
C SER A 412 9.19 4.20 -25.84
N SER A 413 8.05 3.84 -25.22
CA SER A 413 7.15 2.82 -25.76
C SER A 413 6.44 3.26 -27.04
N LYS A 414 6.37 4.57 -27.31
CA LYS A 414 5.81 5.15 -28.54
C LYS A 414 6.90 5.45 -29.58
N LEU A 415 8.10 5.79 -29.14
CA LEU A 415 9.20 6.36 -29.95
C LEU A 415 10.55 5.69 -29.64
N LEU A 416 10.62 4.35 -29.71
CA LEU A 416 11.85 3.63 -29.34
C LEU A 416 13.02 3.96 -30.29
N ASP A 417 12.78 4.04 -31.59
CA ASP A 417 13.85 4.28 -32.57
C ASP A 417 14.45 5.69 -32.44
N ASP A 418 13.62 6.69 -32.14
CA ASP A 418 14.10 8.05 -31.82
C ASP A 418 14.86 8.07 -30.49
N PHE A 419 14.43 7.31 -29.49
CA PHE A 419 15.14 7.20 -28.21
C PHE A 419 16.54 6.58 -28.39
N LEU A 420 16.65 5.57 -29.26
CA LEU A 420 17.92 4.93 -29.60
C LEU A 420 18.82 5.86 -30.42
N SER A 421 18.28 6.55 -31.43
CA SER A 421 19.07 7.45 -32.29
C SER A 421 19.66 8.64 -31.51
N LYS A 422 19.00 9.06 -30.43
CA LYS A 422 19.44 10.17 -29.57
C LYS A 422 20.32 9.74 -28.38
N ASN A 423 20.88 8.53 -28.41
CA ASN A 423 21.72 7.97 -27.33
C ASN A 423 21.03 7.93 -25.96
N GLY A 424 19.71 7.75 -25.92
CA GLY A 424 18.93 7.71 -24.70
C GLY A 424 19.41 6.68 -23.66
N PRO A 425 19.67 5.42 -24.05
CA PRO A 425 20.17 4.40 -23.12
C PRO A 425 21.53 4.77 -22.51
N ASN A 426 22.47 5.25 -23.32
CA ASN A 426 23.79 5.65 -22.84
C ASN A 426 23.73 6.80 -21.82
N ARG A 427 22.86 7.79 -22.03
CA ARG A 427 22.65 8.90 -21.07
C ARG A 427 22.07 8.39 -19.74
N LEU A 428 21.14 7.44 -19.79
CA LEU A 428 20.58 6.82 -18.59
C LEU A 428 21.64 5.99 -17.84
N MET A 429 22.48 5.26 -18.56
CA MET A 429 23.60 4.50 -17.97
C MET A 429 24.65 5.41 -17.32
N GLN A 430 25.00 6.53 -17.96
CA GLN A 430 25.89 7.54 -17.37
C GLN A 430 25.31 8.11 -16.07
N THR A 431 23.99 8.36 -16.04
CA THR A 431 23.33 8.84 -14.82
C THR A 431 23.38 7.79 -13.70
N LEU A 432 23.18 6.51 -14.03
CA LEU A 432 23.32 5.41 -13.06
C LEU A 432 24.76 5.23 -12.59
N GLU A 433 25.76 5.49 -13.44
CA GLU A 433 27.18 5.42 -13.08
C GLU A 433 27.56 6.46 -12.01
N LEU A 434 26.87 7.61 -11.94
CA LEU A 434 27.11 8.63 -10.90
C LEU A 434 26.93 8.07 -9.47
N PHE A 435 25.96 7.17 -9.28
CA PHE A 435 25.69 6.54 -7.98
C PHE A 435 26.74 5.51 -7.55
N ARG A 436 27.79 5.30 -8.35
CA ARG A 436 28.89 4.38 -8.04
C ARG A 436 29.70 4.83 -6.82
N HIS A 437 29.92 6.14 -6.68
CA HIS A 437 30.84 6.68 -5.66
C HIS A 437 30.11 7.03 -4.36
N GLU A 438 28.94 7.65 -4.44
CA GLU A 438 28.12 7.98 -3.27
C GLU A 438 26.63 7.70 -3.51
N MET A 439 25.95 7.12 -2.52
CA MET A 439 24.52 6.79 -2.57
C MET A 439 23.66 7.95 -2.04
N ILE A 440 23.87 9.16 -2.59
CA ILE A 440 23.09 10.35 -2.25
C ILE A 440 21.85 10.40 -3.13
N GLY A 441 20.68 10.67 -2.55
CA GLY A 441 19.41 10.76 -3.29
C GLY A 441 18.85 9.41 -3.75
N VAL A 442 18.70 8.46 -2.82
CA VAL A 442 18.18 7.10 -3.07
C VAL A 442 16.85 7.09 -3.83
N THR A 443 16.01 8.11 -3.65
CA THR A 443 14.75 8.27 -4.39
C THR A 443 14.97 8.42 -5.90
N VAL A 444 16.01 9.14 -6.31
CA VAL A 444 16.39 9.32 -7.72
C VAL A 444 16.93 8.01 -8.28
N LEU A 445 17.77 7.28 -7.52
CA LEU A 445 18.26 5.96 -7.92
C LEU A 445 17.13 4.95 -8.10
N PHE A 446 16.18 4.92 -7.16
CA PHE A 446 15.01 4.06 -7.25
C PHE A 446 14.19 4.36 -8.51
N GLU A 447 13.87 5.63 -8.78
CA GLU A 447 13.10 5.99 -9.97
C GLU A 447 13.90 5.76 -11.27
N ALA A 448 15.22 5.95 -11.27
CA ALA A 448 16.08 5.66 -12.42
C ALA A 448 16.09 4.17 -12.76
N THR A 449 16.25 3.30 -11.76
CA THR A 449 16.19 1.84 -11.94
C THR A 449 14.80 1.38 -12.34
N LEU A 450 13.75 1.98 -11.77
CA LEU A 450 12.37 1.69 -12.17
C LEU A 450 12.08 2.14 -13.61
N CYS A 451 12.62 3.29 -14.03
CA CYS A 451 12.53 3.79 -15.40
C CYS A 451 13.13 2.78 -16.38
N LEU A 452 14.36 2.33 -16.13
CA LEU A 452 15.03 1.34 -16.99
C LEU A 452 14.24 0.03 -17.07
N LEU A 453 13.76 -0.47 -15.92
CA LEU A 453 12.95 -1.69 -15.87
C LEU A 453 11.66 -1.54 -16.69
N LYS A 454 10.96 -0.39 -16.60
CA LYS A 454 9.74 -0.13 -17.39
C LYS A 454 10.03 -0.01 -18.88
N ILE A 455 11.11 0.67 -19.27
CA ILE A 455 11.54 0.78 -20.68
C ILE A 455 11.78 -0.61 -21.25
N LEU A 456 12.46 -1.50 -20.51
CA LEU A 456 12.70 -2.88 -20.96
C LEU A 456 11.40 -3.66 -21.12
N LYS A 457 10.50 -3.60 -20.12
CA LYS A 457 9.23 -4.34 -20.16
C LYS A 457 8.26 -3.85 -21.25
N TYR A 458 8.14 -2.54 -21.44
CA TYR A 458 7.21 -1.99 -22.43
C TYR A 458 7.67 -2.27 -23.88
N ASN A 459 8.97 -2.43 -24.10
CA ASN A 459 9.55 -2.60 -25.43
C ASN A 459 9.97 -4.04 -25.75
N GLU A 460 9.67 -5.02 -24.89
CA GLU A 460 10.12 -6.42 -25.03
C GLU A 460 9.73 -7.05 -26.38
N LYS A 461 8.59 -6.65 -26.96
CA LYS A 461 8.09 -7.13 -28.25
C LYS A 461 8.53 -6.29 -29.46
N HIS A 462 9.27 -5.20 -29.26
CA HIS A 462 9.64 -4.27 -30.34
C HIS A 462 10.87 -4.76 -31.11
N ASN A 463 10.89 -4.54 -32.43
CA ASN A 463 11.98 -5.02 -33.31
C ASN A 463 13.37 -4.49 -32.91
N SER A 464 13.45 -3.24 -32.45
CA SER A 464 14.69 -2.58 -32.01
C SER A 464 15.12 -2.92 -30.57
N PHE A 465 14.39 -3.79 -29.87
CA PHE A 465 14.72 -4.22 -28.50
C PHE A 465 16.13 -4.83 -28.34
N PRO A 466 16.63 -5.69 -29.26
CA PRO A 466 17.99 -6.22 -29.14
C PRO A 466 19.08 -5.13 -29.20
N THR A 467 18.83 -4.03 -29.92
CA THR A 467 19.74 -2.88 -29.99
C THR A 467 19.77 -2.11 -28.66
N LEU A 468 18.62 -1.94 -28.02
CA LEU A 468 18.51 -1.36 -26.68
C LEU A 468 19.31 -2.17 -25.66
N VAL A 469 19.13 -3.50 -25.66
CA VAL A 469 19.81 -4.43 -24.75
C VAL A 469 21.34 -4.34 -24.88
N LYS A 470 21.86 -4.19 -26.11
CA LYS A 470 23.31 -4.04 -26.36
C LYS A 470 23.92 -2.75 -25.81
N GLN A 471 23.13 -1.68 -25.67
CA GLN A 471 23.62 -0.39 -25.15
C GLN A 471 23.60 -0.32 -23.61
N ILE A 472 23.02 -1.30 -22.93
CA ILE A 472 22.93 -1.33 -21.46
C ILE A 472 24.14 -2.09 -20.90
N ASP A 473 24.97 -1.40 -20.12
CA ASP A 473 26.11 -2.02 -19.44
C ASP A 473 25.68 -2.72 -18.14
N VAL A 474 25.64 -4.06 -18.19
CA VAL A 474 25.30 -4.94 -17.06
C VAL A 474 26.28 -4.76 -15.89
N TYR A 475 27.54 -4.40 -16.14
CA TYR A 475 28.55 -4.27 -15.10
C TYR A 475 28.28 -3.09 -14.16
N ILE A 476 27.72 -2.00 -14.68
CA ILE A 476 27.23 -0.89 -13.85
C ILE A 476 26.13 -1.38 -12.91
N MET A 477 25.17 -2.17 -13.40
CA MET A 477 24.07 -2.71 -12.59
C MET A 477 24.57 -3.63 -11.47
N ILE A 478 25.52 -4.51 -11.77
CA ILE A 478 26.15 -5.41 -10.80
C ILE A 478 26.88 -4.63 -9.69
N LYS A 479 27.64 -3.59 -10.07
CA LYS A 479 28.33 -2.73 -9.09
C LYS A 479 27.35 -2.00 -8.18
N LEU A 480 26.26 -1.47 -8.73
CA LEU A 480 25.21 -0.80 -7.95
C LEU A 480 24.49 -1.77 -7.02
N ALA A 481 24.18 -2.99 -7.48
CA ALA A 481 23.56 -4.04 -6.67
C ALA A 481 24.46 -4.44 -5.50
N ARG A 482 25.77 -4.63 -5.75
CA ARG A 482 26.76 -4.87 -4.70
C ARG A 482 26.81 -3.71 -3.70
N ARG A 483 26.79 -2.47 -4.16
CA ARG A 483 26.82 -1.29 -3.28
C ARG A 483 25.57 -1.23 -2.40
N CYS A 484 24.38 -1.51 -2.93
CA CYS A 484 23.14 -1.62 -2.16
C CYS A 484 23.27 -2.66 -1.03
N LEU A 485 23.92 -3.80 -1.30
CA LEU A 485 24.16 -4.85 -0.30
C LEU A 485 25.24 -4.51 0.72
N GLU A 486 26.21 -3.65 0.39
CA GLU A 486 27.25 -3.20 1.32
C GLU A 486 26.75 -2.14 2.32
N MET A 487 25.61 -1.48 2.04
CA MET A 487 25.05 -0.45 2.92
C MET A 487 24.76 -0.98 4.33
N GLU A 488 25.07 -0.16 5.35
CA GLU A 488 24.87 -0.52 6.77
C GLU A 488 23.41 -0.83 7.08
N VAL A 489 22.48 -0.06 6.50
CA VAL A 489 21.03 -0.18 6.68
C VAL A 489 20.35 -0.54 5.36
N MET A 490 19.61 -1.64 5.36
CA MET A 490 18.82 -2.11 4.22
C MET A 490 17.43 -1.46 4.20
N SER A 491 17.34 -0.17 3.86
CA SER A 491 16.05 0.55 3.79
C SER A 491 15.12 0.01 2.69
N THR A 492 13.83 0.30 2.79
CA THR A 492 12.82 -0.08 1.78
C THR A 492 13.21 0.34 0.36
N TYR A 493 13.65 1.60 0.19
CA TYR A 493 14.11 2.11 -1.10
C TYR A 493 15.29 1.32 -1.65
N PHE A 494 16.30 0.99 -0.84
CA PHE A 494 17.43 0.20 -1.32
C PHE A 494 17.02 -1.25 -1.64
N GLN A 495 16.06 -1.83 -0.90
CA GLN A 495 15.53 -3.18 -1.22
C GLN A 495 14.81 -3.18 -2.56
N ASP A 496 13.98 -2.17 -2.81
CA ASP A 496 13.25 -2.02 -4.05
C ASP A 496 14.19 -1.68 -5.22
N THR A 497 15.20 -0.83 -5.02
CA THR A 497 16.28 -0.59 -5.99
C THR A 497 17.01 -1.88 -6.32
N LEU A 498 17.42 -2.66 -5.32
CA LEU A 498 18.09 -3.95 -5.53
C LEU A 498 17.17 -4.91 -6.30
N THR A 499 15.90 -4.99 -5.94
CA THR A 499 14.91 -5.81 -6.66
C THR A 499 14.81 -5.39 -8.13
N ASN A 500 14.72 -4.09 -8.42
CA ASN A 500 14.67 -3.57 -9.79
C ASN A 500 15.94 -3.93 -10.56
N LEU A 501 17.13 -3.75 -9.97
CA LEU A 501 18.41 -4.09 -10.58
C LEU A 501 18.49 -5.58 -10.92
N LEU A 502 18.09 -6.45 -10.00
CA LEU A 502 18.06 -7.89 -10.21
C LEU A 502 17.06 -8.28 -11.31
N CYS A 503 15.87 -7.68 -11.33
CA CYS A 503 14.91 -7.90 -12.42
C CYS A 503 15.44 -7.44 -13.78
N ILE A 504 16.10 -6.27 -13.85
CA ILE A 504 16.75 -5.78 -15.08
C ILE A 504 17.79 -6.79 -15.56
N ILE A 505 18.68 -7.22 -14.66
CA ILE A 505 19.72 -8.20 -14.98
C ILE A 505 19.09 -9.50 -15.51
N ASN A 506 18.04 -10.01 -14.88
CA ASN A 506 17.38 -11.24 -15.35
C ASN A 506 16.74 -11.08 -16.74
N SER A 507 16.13 -9.93 -17.03
CA SER A 507 15.60 -9.63 -18.36
C SER A 507 16.70 -9.58 -19.42
N LEU A 508 17.88 -9.02 -19.09
CA LEU A 508 19.02 -8.96 -20.01
C LEU A 508 19.62 -10.36 -20.25
N LEU A 509 19.79 -11.16 -19.19
CA LEU A 509 20.34 -12.52 -19.30
C LEU A 509 19.48 -13.50 -20.12
N SER A 510 18.19 -13.19 -20.30
CA SER A 510 17.27 -13.99 -21.11
C SER A 510 17.52 -13.91 -22.62
N GLN A 511 18.45 -13.05 -23.06
CA GLN A 511 18.82 -12.88 -24.45
C GLN A 511 20.14 -13.62 -24.76
N ASP A 512 20.21 -14.31 -25.91
CA ASP A 512 21.27 -15.26 -26.29
C ASP A 512 22.72 -14.69 -26.45
N ASN A 513 22.94 -13.39 -26.19
CA ASN A 513 24.13 -12.66 -26.63
C ASN A 513 25.11 -12.18 -25.54
N PHE A 514 25.00 -12.63 -24.29
CA PHE A 514 25.85 -12.11 -23.19
C PHE A 514 27.12 -12.93 -22.94
N GLU A 515 28.25 -12.26 -22.67
CA GLU A 515 29.49 -12.87 -22.19
C GLU A 515 29.30 -13.42 -20.77
N LEU A 516 28.79 -14.64 -20.70
CA LEU A 516 28.23 -15.31 -19.53
C LEU A 516 29.22 -15.50 -18.34
N PRO A 517 30.47 -15.98 -18.49
CA PRO A 517 31.23 -16.55 -17.35
C PRO A 517 31.60 -15.56 -16.24
N ARG A 518 32.26 -14.44 -16.56
CA ARG A 518 32.75 -13.48 -15.54
C ARG A 518 31.63 -12.72 -14.82
N ILE A 519 30.56 -12.45 -15.55
CA ILE A 519 29.38 -11.75 -15.02
C ILE A 519 28.67 -12.65 -14.01
N GLN A 520 28.61 -13.95 -14.26
CA GLN A 520 27.93 -14.90 -13.38
C GLN A 520 28.60 -15.09 -12.05
N ASP A 521 29.93 -15.10 -11.98
CA ASP A 521 30.61 -15.22 -10.69
C ASP A 521 30.27 -14.05 -9.75
N LEU A 522 30.14 -12.85 -10.33
CA LEU A 522 29.73 -11.65 -9.61
C LEU A 522 28.25 -11.71 -9.21
N LEU A 523 27.37 -12.16 -10.12
CA LEU A 523 25.95 -12.33 -9.85
C LEU A 523 25.67 -13.39 -8.79
N PHE A 524 26.38 -14.52 -8.86
CA PHE A 524 26.35 -15.57 -7.86
C PHE A 524 26.72 -15.01 -6.49
N THR A 525 27.82 -14.25 -6.41
CA THR A 525 28.26 -13.63 -5.15
C THR A 525 27.20 -12.66 -4.60
N ILE A 526 26.60 -11.82 -5.45
CA ILE A 526 25.52 -10.89 -5.06
C ILE A 526 24.28 -11.65 -4.58
N ALA A 527 23.81 -12.66 -5.32
CA ALA A 527 22.63 -13.44 -4.95
C ALA A 527 22.85 -14.22 -3.65
N PHE A 528 24.05 -14.79 -3.50
CA PHE A 528 24.44 -15.54 -2.30
C PHE A 528 24.55 -14.64 -1.06
N ASP A 529 25.16 -13.47 -1.17
CA ASP A 529 25.24 -12.51 -0.07
C ASP A 529 23.87 -11.90 0.26
N SER A 530 23.01 -11.73 -0.75
CA SER A 530 21.60 -11.35 -0.55
C SER A 530 20.85 -12.38 0.29
N ILE A 531 21.01 -13.68 -0.01
CA ILE A 531 20.40 -14.78 0.77
C ILE A 531 20.90 -14.79 2.22
N LYS A 532 22.19 -14.58 2.44
CA LYS A 532 22.75 -14.47 3.80
C LYS A 532 22.14 -13.30 4.56
N ARG A 533 22.02 -12.13 3.93
CA ARG A 533 21.40 -10.95 4.54
C ARG A 533 19.90 -11.16 4.80
N ILE A 534 19.21 -11.92 3.94
CA ILE A 534 17.80 -12.31 4.15
C ILE A 534 17.63 -13.25 5.35
N LEU A 535 18.50 -14.25 5.49
CA LEU A 535 18.41 -15.21 6.58
C LEU A 535 18.87 -14.62 7.93
N PHE A 536 19.85 -13.71 7.88
CA PHE A 536 20.46 -13.04 9.03
C PHE A 536 20.41 -11.51 8.85
N PRO A 537 19.22 -10.90 8.95
CA PRO A 537 19.08 -9.45 8.84
C PRO A 537 19.84 -8.75 9.97
N ARG A 538 20.42 -7.58 9.68
CA ARG A 538 21.05 -6.77 10.73
C ARG A 538 19.98 -6.12 11.59
N LYS A 539 20.28 -5.81 12.85
CA LYS A 539 19.32 -5.21 13.80
C LYS A 539 18.71 -3.88 13.33
N VAL A 540 19.38 -3.18 12.41
CA VAL A 540 18.97 -1.87 11.87
C VAL A 540 18.23 -2.01 10.53
N ASP A 541 18.21 -3.20 9.92
CA ASP A 541 17.55 -3.41 8.63
C ASP A 541 16.03 -3.29 8.78
N SER A 542 15.36 -2.65 7.81
CA SER A 542 13.90 -2.71 7.75
C SER A 542 13.44 -4.12 7.38
N VAL A 543 12.19 -4.47 7.70
CA VAL A 543 11.58 -5.76 7.34
C VAL A 543 11.86 -6.05 5.86
N LEU A 544 12.50 -7.19 5.59
CA LEU A 544 12.93 -7.54 4.24
C LEU A 544 11.73 -7.96 3.37
N SER A 545 11.67 -7.45 2.15
CA SER A 545 10.54 -7.66 1.25
C SER A 545 10.58 -9.05 0.60
N ASN A 546 9.41 -9.69 0.49
CA ASN A 546 9.28 -10.94 -0.26
C ASN A 546 9.59 -10.77 -1.76
N ARG A 547 9.40 -9.55 -2.30
CA ARG A 547 9.70 -9.22 -3.71
C ARG A 547 11.20 -9.35 -4.00
N LEU A 548 12.05 -8.85 -3.10
CA LEU A 548 13.50 -9.00 -3.19
C LEU A 548 13.88 -10.48 -3.18
N ASN A 549 13.29 -11.25 -2.26
CA ASN A 549 13.57 -12.68 -2.14
C ASN A 549 13.23 -13.45 -3.43
N VAL A 550 12.09 -13.15 -4.07
CA VAL A 550 11.74 -13.73 -5.38
C VAL A 550 12.80 -13.41 -6.43
N ALA A 551 13.19 -12.13 -6.58
CA ALA A 551 14.18 -11.73 -7.57
C ALA A 551 15.57 -12.37 -7.32
N VAL A 552 15.98 -12.48 -6.05
CA VAL A 552 17.22 -13.15 -5.65
C VAL A 552 17.16 -14.64 -5.95
N SER A 553 16.04 -15.31 -5.63
CA SER A 553 15.86 -16.74 -5.86
C SER A 553 15.94 -17.11 -7.35
N GLU A 554 15.38 -16.27 -8.23
CA GLU A 554 15.38 -16.49 -9.67
C GLU A 554 16.80 -16.35 -10.27
N ILE A 555 17.55 -15.32 -9.87
CA ILE A 555 18.95 -15.15 -10.30
C ILE A 555 19.81 -16.28 -9.76
N LEU A 556 19.63 -16.67 -8.50
CA LEU A 556 20.39 -17.75 -7.91
C LEU A 556 20.16 -19.07 -8.66
N TRP A 557 18.90 -19.41 -8.94
CA TRP A 557 18.52 -20.60 -9.71
C TRP A 557 19.19 -20.60 -11.08
N ARG A 558 19.12 -19.48 -11.80
CA ARG A 558 19.75 -19.32 -13.11
C ARG A 558 21.28 -19.45 -13.05
N CYS A 559 21.94 -18.83 -12.08
CA CYS A 559 23.40 -18.88 -11.93
C CYS A 559 23.91 -20.28 -11.57
N ILE A 560 23.15 -21.04 -10.79
CA ILE A 560 23.53 -22.39 -10.34
C ILE A 560 23.32 -23.42 -11.45
N ILE A 561 22.17 -23.39 -12.13
CA ILE A 561 21.81 -24.45 -13.09
C ILE A 561 22.53 -24.28 -14.42
N GLN A 562 22.71 -23.05 -14.88
CA GLN A 562 23.37 -22.81 -16.15
C GLN A 562 24.90 -23.02 -16.07
N PHE A 563 25.50 -22.99 -14.87
CA PHE A 563 26.96 -23.01 -14.68
C PHE A 563 27.40 -24.00 -13.60
N PRO A 564 28.04 -25.13 -13.96
CA PRO A 564 28.46 -26.16 -13.01
C PRO A 564 29.53 -25.68 -12.02
N GLU A 565 30.39 -24.73 -12.40
CA GLU A 565 31.39 -24.16 -11.48
C GLU A 565 30.72 -23.42 -10.31
N ASN A 566 29.61 -22.73 -10.58
CA ASN A 566 28.84 -22.02 -9.55
C ASN A 566 28.01 -22.98 -8.70
N SER A 567 27.53 -24.11 -9.24
CA SER A 567 26.87 -25.15 -8.44
C SER A 567 27.84 -25.77 -7.43
N GLU A 568 29.05 -26.14 -7.86
CA GLU A 568 30.09 -26.64 -6.96
C GLU A 568 30.42 -25.59 -5.89
N ARG A 569 30.69 -24.34 -6.28
CA ARG A 569 30.99 -23.25 -5.33
C ARG A 569 29.86 -23.02 -4.32
N PHE A 570 28.61 -23.14 -4.74
CA PHE A 570 27.43 -23.03 -3.87
C PHE A 570 27.39 -24.13 -2.82
N ILE A 571 27.66 -25.37 -3.22
CA ILE A 571 27.69 -26.53 -2.32
C ILE A 571 28.81 -26.36 -1.28
N HIS A 572 30.03 -26.07 -1.72
CA HIS A 572 31.19 -25.85 -0.83
C HIS A 572 30.99 -24.65 0.12
N SER A 573 30.21 -23.64 -0.30
CA SER A 573 29.93 -22.45 0.52
C SER A 573 28.80 -22.65 1.53
N ASN A 574 28.37 -23.89 1.81
CA ASN A 574 27.23 -24.21 2.68
C ASN A 574 25.88 -23.67 2.17
N GLY A 575 25.74 -23.47 0.85
CA GLY A 575 24.55 -22.89 0.25
C GLY A 575 23.28 -23.74 0.44
N ILE A 576 23.41 -25.07 0.37
CA ILE A 576 22.29 -26.00 0.61
C ILE A 576 21.70 -25.81 2.02
N TYR A 577 22.55 -25.68 3.03
CA TYR A 577 22.10 -25.45 4.40
C TYR A 577 21.37 -24.11 4.55
N LEU A 578 21.85 -23.04 3.89
CA LEU A 578 21.19 -21.73 3.91
C LEU A 578 19.80 -21.78 3.26
N VAL A 579 19.64 -22.51 2.15
CA VAL A 579 18.35 -22.68 1.48
C VAL A 579 17.38 -23.47 2.33
N LEU A 580 17.81 -24.56 2.99
CA LEU A 580 16.97 -25.33 3.91
C LEU A 580 16.54 -24.52 5.14
N ASP A 581 17.43 -23.66 5.66
CA ASP A 581 17.09 -22.73 6.72
C ASP A 581 16.09 -21.65 6.25
N LEU A 582 16.20 -21.18 5.01
CA LEU A 582 15.25 -20.24 4.41
C LEU A 582 13.87 -20.85 4.17
N ILE A 583 13.79 -22.09 3.67
CA ILE A 583 12.51 -22.78 3.38
C ILE A 583 11.60 -22.85 4.61
N GLN A 584 12.17 -22.89 5.82
CA GLN A 584 11.40 -22.91 7.07
C GLN A 584 10.73 -21.57 7.41
N ILE A 585 11.19 -20.46 6.81
CA ILE A 585 10.79 -19.09 7.17
C ILE A 585 9.89 -18.48 6.10
N VAL A 586 10.20 -18.74 4.83
CA VAL A 586 9.59 -18.05 3.69
C VAL A 586 8.14 -18.52 3.42
N PRO A 587 7.29 -17.68 2.81
CA PRO A 587 5.93 -18.06 2.41
C PRO A 587 5.91 -19.16 1.34
N ARG A 588 4.76 -19.84 1.19
CA ARG A 588 4.56 -21.00 0.29
C ARG A 588 5.17 -20.84 -1.10
N MET A 589 4.91 -19.72 -1.78
CA MET A 589 5.41 -19.48 -3.15
C MET A 589 6.93 -19.47 -3.25
N LEU A 590 7.62 -19.00 -2.22
CA LEU A 590 9.08 -19.01 -2.15
C LEU A 590 9.60 -20.40 -1.77
N LYS A 591 8.89 -21.15 -0.91
CA LYS A 591 9.22 -22.57 -0.63
C LYS A 591 9.22 -23.39 -1.91
N ILE A 592 8.19 -23.22 -2.74
CA ILE A 592 8.05 -23.83 -4.07
C ILE A 592 9.28 -23.56 -4.95
N LYS A 593 9.76 -22.32 -5.00
CA LYS A 593 10.94 -21.93 -5.81
C LYS A 593 12.23 -22.52 -5.27
N TYR A 594 12.46 -22.46 -3.95
CA TYR A 594 13.66 -23.03 -3.34
C TYR A 594 13.67 -24.57 -3.39
N LEU A 595 12.52 -25.23 -3.31
CA LEU A 595 12.42 -26.67 -3.51
C LEU A 595 12.75 -27.07 -4.94
N THR A 596 12.36 -26.27 -5.95
CA THR A 596 12.80 -26.48 -7.33
C THR A 596 14.32 -26.41 -7.44
N LEU A 597 14.95 -25.36 -6.90
CA LEU A 597 16.40 -25.25 -6.87
C LEU A 597 17.08 -26.48 -6.23
N LEU A 598 16.55 -26.95 -5.10
CA LEU A 598 17.11 -28.13 -4.43
C LEU A 598 16.91 -29.40 -5.26
N ALA A 599 15.76 -29.57 -5.90
CA ALA A 599 15.50 -30.72 -6.77
C ALA A 599 16.48 -30.76 -7.95
N ASP A 600 16.76 -29.62 -8.58
CA ASP A 600 17.72 -29.51 -9.68
C ASP A 600 19.16 -29.75 -9.20
N LEU A 601 19.53 -29.21 -8.03
CA LEU A 601 20.84 -29.47 -7.40
C LEU A 601 21.05 -30.95 -7.02
N CYS A 602 19.98 -31.68 -6.67
CA CYS A 602 20.03 -33.10 -6.35
C CYS A 602 20.46 -33.97 -7.55
N GLU A 603 20.46 -33.44 -8.77
CA GLU A 603 21.01 -34.17 -9.92
C GLU A 603 22.50 -34.47 -9.73
N ASP A 604 23.24 -33.55 -9.10
CA ASP A 604 24.66 -33.71 -8.78
C ASP A 604 24.85 -34.56 -7.49
N PRO A 605 25.57 -35.70 -7.54
CA PRO A 605 25.82 -36.54 -6.37
C PRO A 605 26.58 -35.82 -5.23
N ILE A 606 27.33 -34.75 -5.52
CA ILE A 606 28.08 -34.00 -4.49
C ILE A 606 27.12 -33.28 -3.53
N SER A 607 25.93 -32.91 -3.97
CA SER A 607 24.92 -32.21 -3.15
C SER A 607 24.31 -33.11 -2.06
N VAL A 608 24.24 -34.41 -2.31
CA VAL A 608 23.48 -35.40 -1.53
C VAL A 608 23.95 -35.50 -0.07
N PRO A 609 25.27 -35.62 0.23
CA PRO A 609 25.75 -35.60 1.61
C PRO A 609 25.31 -34.36 2.39
N HIS A 610 25.38 -33.17 1.78
CA HIS A 610 25.02 -31.90 2.45
C HIS A 610 23.53 -31.81 2.79
N LEU A 611 22.66 -32.43 1.99
CA LEU A 611 21.22 -32.50 2.31
C LEU A 611 20.96 -33.37 3.53
N ILE A 612 21.64 -34.52 3.62
CA ILE A 612 21.38 -35.54 4.64
C ILE A 612 21.98 -35.16 5.99
N THR A 613 23.12 -34.46 5.99
CA THR A 613 23.77 -33.95 7.20
C THR A 613 23.06 -32.74 7.79
N TRP A 614 22.18 -32.06 7.04
CA TRP A 614 21.47 -30.88 7.55
C TRP A 614 20.58 -31.22 8.74
N ARG A 615 20.55 -30.32 9.73
CA ARG A 615 19.75 -30.45 10.94
C ARG A 615 19.09 -29.12 11.26
N THR A 616 17.80 -29.15 11.58
CA THR A 616 17.10 -27.90 11.91
C THR A 616 17.63 -27.28 13.19
N ARG A 617 17.82 -25.96 13.14
CA ARG A 617 18.26 -25.12 14.26
C ARG A 617 17.11 -24.36 14.91
N ARG A 618 15.93 -24.35 14.28
CA ARG A 618 14.79 -23.53 14.71
C ARG A 618 13.62 -24.43 15.10
N LYS A 619 12.95 -24.10 16.20
CA LYS A 619 11.70 -24.75 16.59
C LYS A 619 10.58 -24.21 15.70
N VAL A 620 10.20 -24.97 14.69
CA VAL A 620 8.95 -24.76 13.95
C VAL A 620 7.86 -25.57 14.69
N LYS A 621 6.59 -25.11 14.65
CA LYS A 621 5.47 -25.67 15.46
C LYS A 621 5.33 -27.21 15.41
N GLU A 622 5.90 -27.89 14.43
CA GLU A 622 5.85 -29.36 14.26
C GLU A 622 7.20 -30.03 13.94
N VAL A 623 8.28 -29.26 13.76
CA VAL A 623 9.62 -29.79 13.47
C VAL A 623 10.52 -29.53 14.68
N PRO A 624 10.83 -30.55 15.49
CA PRO A 624 11.74 -30.42 16.64
C PRO A 624 13.13 -29.99 16.21
N ILE A 625 13.81 -29.23 17.07
CA ILE A 625 15.22 -28.89 16.92
C ILE A 625 16.04 -30.18 16.76
N GLY A 626 16.96 -30.21 15.79
CA GLY A 626 17.77 -31.41 15.50
C GLY A 626 17.10 -32.43 14.56
N SER A 627 15.92 -32.15 14.00
CA SER A 627 15.33 -32.97 12.94
C SER A 627 16.10 -32.87 11.63
N GLY A 628 16.17 -33.96 10.87
CA GLY A 628 16.82 -34.03 9.55
C GLY A 628 15.89 -33.65 8.39
N ILE A 629 16.44 -33.67 7.17
CA ILE A 629 15.73 -33.26 5.94
C ILE A 629 14.45 -34.05 5.67
N MET A 630 14.43 -35.37 5.91
CA MET A 630 13.26 -36.21 5.63
C MET A 630 12.02 -35.76 6.42
N ARG A 631 12.22 -35.34 7.67
CA ARG A 631 11.13 -34.81 8.52
C ARG A 631 10.66 -33.44 8.06
N LEU A 632 11.58 -32.58 7.61
CA LEU A 632 11.22 -31.30 7.00
C LEU A 632 10.34 -31.52 5.76
N LEU A 633 10.74 -32.42 4.86
CA LEU A 633 9.99 -32.75 3.65
C LEU A 633 8.59 -33.33 3.97
N CYS A 634 8.49 -34.22 4.97
CA CYS A 634 7.19 -34.73 5.44
C CYS A 634 6.28 -33.62 5.99
N HIS A 635 6.85 -32.67 6.73
CA HIS A 635 6.09 -31.53 7.25
C HIS A 635 5.62 -30.60 6.12
N LEU A 636 6.49 -30.28 5.16
CA LEU A 636 6.12 -29.46 3.99
C LEU A 636 5.05 -30.12 3.12
N TRP A 637 5.12 -31.44 2.97
CA TRP A 637 4.08 -32.22 2.28
C TRP A 637 2.72 -32.08 2.96
N ARG A 638 2.67 -32.25 4.28
CA ARG A 638 1.43 -32.13 5.06
C ARG A 638 0.84 -30.73 5.00
N GLN A 639 1.69 -29.70 5.08
CA GLN A 639 1.26 -28.31 4.89
C GLN A 639 0.63 -28.08 3.50
N GLU A 640 1.17 -28.70 2.46
CA GLU A 640 0.60 -28.60 1.12
C GLU A 640 -0.74 -29.33 1.01
N GLU A 641 -0.85 -30.53 1.57
CA GLU A 641 -2.10 -31.30 1.57
C GLU A 641 -3.22 -30.61 2.35
N GLU A 642 -2.90 -30.00 3.49
CA GLU A 642 -3.84 -29.18 4.27
C GLU A 642 -4.30 -27.97 3.45
N PHE A 643 -3.39 -27.28 2.77
CA PHE A 643 -3.71 -26.11 1.94
C PHE A 643 -4.62 -26.48 0.74
N ILE A 644 -4.34 -27.59 0.06
CA ILE A 644 -5.15 -28.05 -1.09
C ILE A 644 -6.47 -28.67 -0.60
N GLY A 645 -6.55 -29.07 0.67
CA GLY A 645 -7.73 -29.66 1.31
C GLY A 645 -7.89 -31.14 0.97
N VAL A 646 -6.78 -31.89 0.96
CA VAL A 646 -6.76 -33.35 0.76
C VAL A 646 -7.32 -34.04 2.01
N LYS A 647 -8.20 -35.03 1.82
CA LYS A 647 -8.83 -35.75 2.93
C LYS A 647 -7.86 -36.76 3.56
N ARG A 648 -7.65 -36.62 4.86
CA ARG A 648 -6.76 -37.44 5.69
C ARG A 648 -7.48 -37.74 7.01
N ASP A 649 -7.23 -38.93 7.56
CA ASP A 649 -7.75 -39.27 8.89
C ASP A 649 -6.93 -38.60 10.02
N GLU A 650 -7.37 -38.79 11.29
CA GLU A 650 -6.72 -38.20 12.47
C GLU A 650 -5.24 -38.60 12.64
N HIS A 651 -4.80 -39.66 11.98
CA HIS A 651 -3.42 -40.16 12.01
C HIS A 651 -2.61 -39.80 10.75
N GLY A 652 -3.22 -39.08 9.81
CA GLY A 652 -2.59 -38.67 8.55
C GLY A 652 -2.59 -39.75 7.45
N CYS A 653 -3.35 -40.84 7.60
CA CYS A 653 -3.52 -41.86 6.56
C CYS A 653 -4.53 -41.43 5.49
N ILE A 654 -4.55 -42.16 4.38
CA ILE A 654 -5.52 -41.96 3.30
C ILE A 654 -6.94 -42.24 3.81
N GLU A 655 -7.78 -41.21 3.85
CA GLU A 655 -9.21 -41.38 4.12
C GLU A 655 -9.94 -41.84 2.85
N ASP A 656 -9.83 -41.03 1.79
CA ASP A 656 -10.39 -41.25 0.46
C ASP A 656 -9.42 -42.04 -0.42
N TRP A 657 -9.65 -43.35 -0.56
CA TRP A 657 -8.81 -44.22 -1.41
C TRP A 657 -9.09 -44.05 -2.90
N GLN A 658 -10.24 -43.47 -3.28
CA GLN A 658 -10.57 -43.27 -4.68
C GLN A 658 -9.78 -42.09 -5.26
N GLU A 659 -9.66 -41.01 -4.50
CA GLU A 659 -8.91 -39.81 -4.91
C GLU A 659 -7.88 -39.41 -3.83
N PRO A 660 -6.81 -40.20 -3.63
CA PRO A 660 -5.91 -40.08 -2.48
C PRO A 660 -5.04 -38.81 -2.48
N LEU A 661 -4.86 -38.15 -3.64
CA LEU A 661 -4.08 -36.92 -3.81
C LEU A 661 -4.95 -35.68 -4.05
N MET A 662 -6.25 -35.83 -4.31
CA MET A 662 -7.09 -34.73 -4.77
C MET A 662 -7.69 -33.96 -3.59
N GLY A 663 -7.42 -32.65 -3.52
CA GLY A 663 -7.98 -31.80 -2.49
C GLY A 663 -9.22 -31.03 -2.92
N GLY A 664 -9.92 -30.43 -1.95
CA GLY A 664 -11.14 -29.65 -2.18
C GLY A 664 -10.96 -28.50 -3.18
N VAL A 665 -9.81 -27.82 -3.14
CA VAL A 665 -9.50 -26.70 -4.06
C VAL A 665 -9.35 -27.19 -5.49
N GLN A 666 -8.64 -28.30 -5.70
CA GLN A 666 -8.47 -28.91 -7.03
C GLN A 666 -9.81 -29.43 -7.59
N ARG A 667 -10.66 -30.02 -6.73
CA ARG A 667 -12.01 -30.45 -7.15
C ARG A 667 -12.89 -29.30 -7.63
N GLU A 668 -12.74 -28.10 -7.06
CA GLU A 668 -13.51 -26.94 -7.47
C GLU A 668 -12.97 -26.31 -8.75
N LEU A 669 -11.64 -26.22 -8.90
CA LEU A 669 -11.00 -25.76 -10.14
C LEU A 669 -11.33 -26.66 -11.33
N ASN A 670 -11.29 -27.98 -11.17
CA ASN A 670 -11.64 -28.95 -12.21
C ASN A 670 -13.14 -28.90 -12.60
N LYS A 671 -14.01 -28.28 -11.80
CA LYS A 671 -15.43 -28.04 -12.16
C LYS A 671 -15.65 -26.75 -12.93
N GLN A 672 -14.76 -25.77 -12.78
CA GLN A 672 -14.95 -24.40 -13.29
C GLN A 672 -14.24 -24.13 -14.62
N MET A 673 -13.26 -24.96 -15.01
CA MET A 673 -12.40 -24.72 -16.18
C MET A 673 -12.40 -25.95 -17.10
N GLU A 674 -12.68 -25.75 -18.39
CA GLU A 674 -12.72 -26.78 -19.46
C GLU A 674 -11.37 -26.89 -20.25
N ASP A 675 -10.33 -26.13 -19.90
CA ASP A 675 -9.09 -25.97 -20.72
C ASP A 675 -7.85 -26.78 -20.25
N ASP A 676 -7.05 -27.23 -21.24
CA ASP A 676 -5.84 -28.09 -21.17
C ASP A 676 -4.65 -27.51 -20.35
N ASP A 677 -4.58 -26.20 -20.12
CA ASP A 677 -3.41 -25.56 -19.48
C ASP A 677 -3.34 -25.75 -17.94
N THR A 678 -4.40 -26.30 -17.34
CA THR A 678 -4.55 -26.43 -15.88
C THR A 678 -3.55 -27.43 -15.30
N GLU A 679 -3.27 -28.55 -15.99
CA GLU A 679 -2.39 -29.60 -15.48
C GLU A 679 -0.93 -29.14 -15.37
N MET A 680 -0.39 -28.51 -16.43
CA MET A 680 0.96 -27.92 -16.37
C MET A 680 1.04 -26.85 -15.26
N PHE A 681 0.05 -25.97 -15.16
CA PHE A 681 0.03 -24.94 -14.12
C PHE A 681 -0.01 -25.53 -12.71
N THR A 682 -0.76 -26.62 -12.50
CA THR A 682 -0.77 -27.33 -11.21
C THR A 682 0.57 -27.98 -10.90
N MET A 683 1.28 -28.55 -11.88
CA MET A 683 2.62 -29.13 -11.66
C MET A 683 3.67 -28.09 -11.23
N PHE A 684 3.68 -26.91 -11.86
CA PHE A 684 4.64 -25.85 -11.51
C PHE A 684 4.37 -25.24 -10.12
N THR A 685 3.12 -25.28 -9.67
CA THR A 685 2.65 -24.67 -8.42
C THR A 685 2.56 -25.65 -7.24
N ASP A 686 2.69 -26.96 -7.48
CA ASP A 686 2.63 -27.98 -6.42
C ASP A 686 4.01 -28.21 -5.76
N MET A 687 4.05 -28.21 -4.43
CA MET A 687 5.25 -28.57 -3.66
C MET A 687 5.54 -30.08 -3.68
N ARG A 688 4.49 -30.92 -3.81
CA ARG A 688 4.56 -32.38 -3.67
C ARG A 688 5.47 -33.02 -4.71
N ILE A 689 5.39 -32.61 -5.97
CA ILE A 689 6.25 -33.16 -7.03
C ILE A 689 7.73 -32.88 -6.76
N LYS A 690 8.08 -31.70 -6.24
CA LYS A 690 9.45 -31.30 -5.92
C LYS A 690 9.99 -32.10 -4.74
N ILE A 691 9.16 -32.28 -3.71
CA ILE A 691 9.48 -33.13 -2.56
C ILE A 691 9.69 -34.58 -3.01
N TYR A 692 8.81 -35.11 -3.85
CA TYR A 692 8.94 -36.45 -4.42
C TYR A 692 10.28 -36.63 -5.15
N ILE A 693 10.62 -35.70 -6.05
CA ILE A 693 11.87 -35.75 -6.83
C ILE A 693 13.08 -35.79 -5.90
N ILE A 694 13.14 -34.91 -4.90
CA ILE A 694 14.23 -34.89 -3.91
C ILE A 694 14.32 -36.23 -3.18
N VAL A 695 13.19 -36.78 -2.70
CA VAL A 695 13.18 -38.07 -1.99
C VAL A 695 13.65 -39.20 -2.91
N GLN A 696 13.23 -39.24 -4.18
CA GLN A 696 13.68 -40.25 -5.15
C GLN A 696 15.19 -40.20 -5.40
N TYR A 697 15.77 -39.00 -5.49
CA TYR A 697 17.22 -38.84 -5.60
C TYR A 697 17.94 -39.42 -4.37
N LEU A 698 17.44 -39.15 -3.16
CA LEU A 698 18.05 -39.60 -1.92
C LEU A 698 17.86 -41.10 -1.64
N THR A 699 16.68 -41.67 -1.92
CA THR A 699 16.36 -43.05 -1.49
C THR A 699 16.58 -44.10 -2.57
N VAL A 700 16.48 -43.72 -3.85
CA VAL A 700 16.58 -44.66 -4.99
C VAL A 700 17.87 -44.44 -5.77
N ARG A 701 18.08 -43.25 -6.33
CA ARG A 701 19.20 -43.01 -7.26
C ARG A 701 20.56 -42.98 -6.58
N TYR A 702 20.68 -42.29 -5.45
CA TYR A 702 21.94 -42.12 -4.72
C TYR A 702 21.97 -42.87 -3.39
N LYS A 703 21.21 -43.96 -3.27
CA LYS A 703 21.10 -44.78 -2.06
C LYS A 703 22.45 -45.19 -1.46
N ASP A 704 23.42 -45.53 -2.30
CA ASP A 704 24.75 -45.93 -1.83
C ASP A 704 25.47 -44.74 -1.16
N ILE A 705 25.36 -43.54 -1.73
CA ILE A 705 25.96 -42.32 -1.17
C ILE A 705 25.25 -41.94 0.14
N THR A 706 23.93 -42.07 0.19
CA THR A 706 23.15 -41.73 1.38
C THR A 706 23.47 -42.66 2.53
N THR A 707 23.54 -43.97 2.29
CA THR A 707 23.93 -44.96 3.31
C THR A 707 25.37 -44.76 3.78
N ILE A 708 26.31 -44.42 2.88
CA ILE A 708 27.69 -44.08 3.27
C ILE A 708 27.69 -42.83 4.17
N ALA A 709 26.99 -41.77 3.81
CA ALA A 709 26.92 -40.54 4.59
C ALA A 709 26.27 -40.79 5.97
N GLU A 710 25.16 -41.53 6.03
CA GLU A 710 24.49 -41.89 7.28
C GLU A 710 25.41 -42.65 8.24
N ASN A 711 26.18 -43.60 7.70
CA ASN A 711 27.14 -44.39 8.47
C ASN A 711 28.33 -43.54 8.95
N GLN A 712 28.88 -42.69 8.08
CA GLN A 712 30.04 -41.86 8.42
C GLN A 712 29.72 -40.78 9.44
N TYR A 713 28.58 -40.09 9.28
CA TYR A 713 28.15 -39.01 10.17
C TYR A 713 27.29 -39.50 11.34
N LYS A 714 27.07 -40.82 11.47
CA LYS A 714 26.27 -41.46 12.53
C LYS A 714 24.91 -40.77 12.71
N LEU A 715 24.20 -40.54 11.63
CA LEU A 715 23.04 -39.66 11.61
C LEU A 715 21.77 -40.24 12.26
N ASN A 716 21.81 -41.52 12.65
CA ASN A 716 20.70 -42.35 13.17
C ASN A 716 20.16 -41.96 14.57
N TYR A 717 20.38 -40.73 15.06
CA TYR A 717 19.98 -40.36 16.42
C TYR A 717 18.50 -39.99 16.57
N LEU A 718 17.75 -39.72 15.49
CA LEU A 718 16.30 -39.55 15.55
C LEU A 718 15.59 -40.44 14.54
N PRO A 719 14.94 -41.54 14.98
CA PRO A 719 14.04 -42.29 14.12
C PRO A 719 12.85 -41.39 13.71
N LEU A 720 12.40 -41.54 12.46
CA LEU A 720 11.20 -40.86 11.97
C LEU A 720 9.99 -41.26 12.84
N ASP A 721 9.17 -40.27 13.17
CA ASP A 721 7.91 -40.51 13.90
C ASP A 721 6.95 -41.35 13.06
N SER A 722 5.98 -42.02 13.68
CA SER A 722 5.01 -42.83 12.92
C SER A 722 4.23 -41.99 11.90
N HIS A 723 3.91 -40.74 12.25
CA HIS A 723 3.26 -39.82 11.33
C HIS A 723 4.15 -39.48 10.12
N ASP A 724 5.46 -39.27 10.35
CA ASP A 724 6.41 -39.03 9.26
C ASP A 724 6.59 -40.29 8.40
N LYS A 725 6.60 -41.50 9.00
CA LYS A 725 6.64 -42.77 8.26
C LYS A 725 5.42 -42.96 7.34
N ILE A 726 4.23 -42.61 7.82
CA ILE A 726 2.97 -42.65 7.06
C ILE A 726 3.07 -41.68 5.86
N THR A 727 3.54 -40.45 6.09
CA THR A 727 3.75 -39.46 5.03
C THR A 727 4.83 -39.90 4.03
N MET A 728 5.95 -40.47 4.49
CA MET A 728 6.99 -41.01 3.61
C MET A 728 6.44 -42.10 2.67
N LYS A 729 5.54 -42.97 3.16
CA LYS A 729 4.89 -43.97 2.30
C LYS A 729 4.03 -43.35 1.19
N LEU A 730 3.42 -42.19 1.44
CA LEU A 730 2.72 -41.42 0.40
C LEU A 730 3.70 -40.83 -0.60
N ILE A 731 4.76 -40.19 -0.10
CA ILE A 731 5.78 -39.56 -0.95
C ILE A 731 6.41 -40.61 -1.87
N GLU A 732 6.88 -41.75 -1.34
CA GLU A 732 7.48 -42.84 -2.12
C GLU A 732 6.59 -43.33 -3.27
N ASN A 733 5.26 -43.29 -3.09
CA ASN A 733 4.28 -43.78 -4.06
C ASN A 733 3.57 -42.65 -4.84
N TYR A 734 4.00 -41.39 -4.71
CA TYR A 734 3.34 -40.23 -5.31
C TYR A 734 3.13 -40.38 -6.81
N PHE A 735 4.18 -40.68 -7.57
CA PHE A 735 4.09 -40.80 -9.03
C PHE A 735 3.10 -41.89 -9.47
N LYS A 736 3.06 -43.01 -8.76
CA LYS A 736 2.11 -44.09 -9.07
C LYS A 736 0.67 -43.66 -8.76
N LEU A 737 0.46 -42.93 -7.66
CA LEU A 737 -0.84 -42.38 -7.29
C LEU A 737 -1.29 -41.28 -8.26
N SER A 738 -0.38 -40.43 -8.75
CA SER A 738 -0.70 -39.34 -9.68
C SER A 738 -1.05 -39.88 -11.07
N VAL A 739 -0.25 -40.81 -11.60
CA VAL A 739 -0.54 -41.48 -12.89
C VAL A 739 -1.87 -42.25 -12.82
N GLY A 740 -2.15 -42.91 -11.69
CA GLY A 740 -3.43 -43.57 -11.48
C GLY A 740 -4.64 -42.63 -11.39
N GLY A 741 -4.44 -41.41 -10.89
CA GLY A 741 -5.46 -40.35 -10.96
C GLY A 741 -5.83 -39.99 -12.41
N ILE A 742 -4.84 -39.88 -13.30
CA ILE A 742 -5.06 -39.62 -14.73
C ILE A 742 -5.85 -40.76 -15.37
N TRP A 743 -5.51 -42.02 -15.07
CA TRP A 743 -6.28 -43.17 -15.57
C TRP A 743 -7.75 -43.13 -15.13
N LYS A 744 -8.03 -42.66 -13.91
CA LYS A 744 -9.40 -42.47 -13.42
C LYS A 744 -10.14 -41.32 -14.09
N GLU A 745 -9.46 -40.22 -14.38
CA GLU A 745 -10.04 -39.11 -15.16
C GLU A 745 -10.36 -39.56 -16.58
N LEU A 746 -9.45 -40.28 -17.23
CA LEU A 746 -9.67 -40.88 -18.55
C LEU A 746 -10.77 -41.97 -18.57
N ALA A 747 -11.02 -42.62 -17.43
CA ALA A 747 -12.10 -43.60 -17.28
C ALA A 747 -13.48 -42.97 -17.06
N LYS A 748 -13.56 -41.67 -16.70
CA LYS A 748 -14.82 -40.94 -16.52
C LYS A 748 -15.33 -40.48 -17.91
N ASP A 749 -16.63 -40.68 -18.19
CA ASP A 749 -17.27 -40.43 -19.50
C ASP A 749 -17.30 -38.95 -19.97
N ASN A 750 -16.73 -38.00 -19.21
CA ASN A 750 -16.86 -36.56 -19.42
C ASN A 750 -15.58 -35.88 -19.98
N VAL A 751 -14.75 -36.57 -20.76
CA VAL A 751 -13.55 -35.96 -21.38
C VAL A 751 -13.94 -35.24 -22.69
N PRO A 752 -13.70 -33.92 -22.84
CA PRO A 752 -14.24 -33.11 -23.95
C PRO A 752 -13.69 -33.47 -25.35
N TYR A 753 -12.48 -34.05 -25.44
CA TYR A 753 -11.81 -34.24 -26.74
C TYR A 753 -12.00 -35.61 -27.40
N ARG A 754 -12.55 -36.60 -26.69
CA ARG A 754 -13.09 -37.84 -27.29
C ARG A 754 -14.04 -38.49 -26.29
N PRO A 755 -15.37 -38.49 -26.56
CA PRO A 755 -16.28 -39.36 -25.83
C PRO A 755 -15.73 -40.79 -25.90
N ILE A 756 -15.73 -41.48 -24.77
CA ILE A 756 -15.29 -42.89 -24.64
C ILE A 756 -15.99 -43.79 -25.69
N ASP A 757 -17.10 -43.35 -26.28
CA ASP A 757 -17.85 -43.97 -27.38
C ASP A 757 -17.16 -43.97 -28.75
N GLN A 758 -16.12 -43.17 -28.96
CA GLN A 758 -15.30 -43.20 -30.19
C GLN A 758 -13.98 -43.96 -30.03
N MET A 759 -13.68 -44.47 -28.83
CA MET A 759 -12.50 -45.30 -28.54
C MET A 759 -12.80 -46.77 -28.82
N SER A 760 -11.83 -47.52 -29.35
CA SER A 760 -11.99 -48.97 -29.53
C SER A 760 -12.27 -49.64 -28.17
N PRO A 761 -13.17 -50.64 -28.11
CA PRO A 761 -13.58 -51.30 -26.86
C PRO A 761 -12.39 -51.91 -26.10
N ILE A 762 -11.32 -52.25 -26.81
CA ILE A 762 -10.07 -52.74 -26.20
C ILE A 762 -9.41 -51.65 -25.34
N TYR A 763 -9.31 -50.43 -25.86
CA TYR A 763 -8.71 -49.32 -25.11
C TYR A 763 -9.56 -48.94 -23.90
N ARG A 764 -10.89 -48.96 -24.03
CA ARG A 764 -11.82 -48.73 -22.91
C ARG A 764 -11.59 -49.73 -21.78
N ASN A 765 -11.52 -51.02 -22.12
CA ASN A 765 -11.28 -52.08 -21.13
C ASN A 765 -9.91 -51.95 -20.47
N VAL A 766 -8.87 -51.53 -21.21
CA VAL A 766 -7.54 -51.29 -20.66
C VAL A 766 -7.55 -50.12 -19.67
N VAL A 767 -8.16 -48.98 -20.03
CA VAL A 767 -8.26 -47.80 -19.15
C VAL A 767 -9.06 -48.13 -17.89
N GLN A 768 -10.19 -48.84 -18.01
CA GLN A 768 -10.98 -49.30 -16.86
C GLN A 768 -10.18 -50.25 -15.96
N SER A 769 -9.47 -51.22 -16.54
CA SER A 769 -8.62 -52.13 -15.77
C SER A 769 -7.53 -51.39 -15.02
N LEU A 770 -6.88 -50.39 -15.65
CA LEU A 770 -5.84 -49.56 -15.01
C LEU A 770 -6.41 -48.68 -13.88
N ALA A 771 -7.64 -48.19 -14.04
CA ALA A 771 -8.35 -47.45 -12.99
C ALA A 771 -8.70 -48.36 -11.78
N GLU A 772 -9.15 -49.59 -12.03
CA GLU A 772 -9.41 -50.58 -10.98
C GLU A 772 -8.13 -51.02 -10.26
N GLU A 773 -7.02 -51.21 -11.00
CA GLU A 773 -5.71 -51.48 -10.43
C GLU A 773 -5.24 -50.34 -9.51
N HIS A 774 -5.51 -49.08 -9.87
CA HIS A 774 -5.21 -47.93 -9.01
C HIS A 774 -6.03 -47.94 -7.71
N ASP A 775 -7.32 -48.28 -7.76
CA ASP A 775 -8.16 -48.42 -6.57
C ASP A 775 -7.63 -49.49 -5.62
N ASN A 776 -7.33 -50.68 -6.16
CA ASN A 776 -6.76 -51.79 -5.41
C ASN A 776 -5.41 -51.41 -4.77
N PHE A 777 -4.57 -50.69 -5.52
CA PHE A 777 -3.29 -50.21 -5.02
C PHE A 777 -3.45 -49.16 -3.90
N SER A 778 -4.37 -48.21 -4.06
CA SER A 778 -4.63 -47.16 -3.07
C SER A 778 -5.21 -47.74 -1.77
N GLN A 779 -6.06 -48.77 -1.86
CA GLN A 779 -6.54 -49.52 -0.69
C GLN A 779 -5.40 -50.29 0.00
N THR A 780 -4.55 -50.97 -0.78
CA THR A 780 -3.38 -51.69 -0.24
C THR A 780 -2.43 -50.73 0.49
N LEU A 781 -2.21 -49.53 -0.08
CA LEU A 781 -1.39 -48.50 0.54
C LEU A 781 -2.00 -47.99 1.85
N LYS A 782 -3.33 -47.79 1.89
CA LYS A 782 -4.06 -47.42 3.11
C LYS A 782 -3.92 -48.49 4.20
N CYS A 783 -4.03 -49.77 3.86
CA CYS A 783 -3.77 -50.86 4.81
C CYS A 783 -2.33 -50.83 5.33
N ALA A 784 -1.34 -50.67 4.44
CA ALA A 784 0.06 -50.56 4.83
C ALA A 784 0.35 -49.36 5.75
N GLN A 785 -0.38 -48.25 5.61
CA GLN A 785 -0.27 -47.12 6.55
C GLN A 785 -0.86 -47.44 7.93
N ARG A 786 -1.98 -48.17 7.99
CA ARG A 786 -2.58 -48.63 9.25
C ARG A 786 -1.68 -49.63 9.97
N ASP A 787 -1.01 -50.51 9.25
CA ASP A 787 -0.05 -51.45 9.83
C ASP A 787 1.08 -50.72 10.59
N ILE A 788 1.48 -49.51 10.14
CA ILE A 788 2.50 -48.68 10.84
C ILE A 788 1.96 -48.18 12.18
N ILE A 789 0.66 -47.85 12.27
CA ILE A 789 0.00 -47.42 13.50
C ILE A 789 -0.09 -48.61 14.47
N GLU A 790 -0.55 -49.76 13.98
CA GLU A 790 -0.64 -50.97 14.80
C GLU A 790 0.74 -51.41 15.33
N GLN A 791 1.79 -51.29 14.51
CA GLN A 791 3.16 -51.54 14.96
C GLN A 791 3.59 -50.58 16.08
N ARG A 792 3.27 -49.29 15.96
CA ARG A 792 3.54 -48.30 17.02
C ARG A 792 2.80 -48.65 18.31
N ASP A 793 1.51 -48.95 18.23
CA ASP A 793 0.70 -49.24 19.42
C ASP A 793 1.20 -50.51 20.12
N ASN A 794 1.54 -51.53 19.34
CA ASN A 794 2.17 -52.76 19.86
C ASN A 794 3.54 -52.50 20.50
N GLU A 795 4.38 -51.62 19.95
CA GLU A 795 5.65 -51.21 20.55
C GLU A 795 5.45 -50.46 21.88
N VAL A 796 4.44 -49.59 21.96
CA VAL A 796 4.08 -48.88 23.20
C VAL A 796 3.63 -49.86 24.26
N VAL A 797 2.73 -50.78 23.92
CA VAL A 797 2.26 -51.83 24.84
C VAL A 797 3.42 -52.69 25.34
N LYS A 798 4.33 -53.13 24.46
CA LYS A 798 5.52 -53.88 24.86
C LYS A 798 6.42 -53.11 25.81
N LYS A 799 6.68 -51.82 25.55
CA LYS A 799 7.48 -50.97 26.44
C LYS A 799 6.79 -50.77 27.80
N GLU A 800 5.47 -50.58 27.82
CA GLU A 800 4.72 -50.52 29.08
C GLU A 800 4.80 -51.84 29.86
N GLU A 801 4.70 -52.97 29.18
CA GLU A 801 4.86 -54.30 29.78
C GLU A 801 6.28 -54.51 30.31
N GLU A 802 7.31 -54.09 29.56
CA GLU A 802 8.70 -54.10 30.00
C GLU A 802 8.88 -53.23 31.26
N ILE A 803 8.34 -52.00 31.28
CA ILE A 803 8.39 -51.12 32.46
C ILE A 803 7.65 -51.73 33.65
N ARG A 804 6.45 -52.28 33.45
CA ARG A 804 5.69 -52.99 34.52
C ARG A 804 6.45 -54.20 35.02
N SER A 805 7.12 -54.94 34.14
CA SER A 805 7.95 -56.09 34.51
C SER A 805 9.18 -55.66 35.30
N LEU A 806 9.80 -54.54 34.93
CA LEU A 806 10.94 -53.96 35.62
C LEU A 806 10.55 -53.51 37.03
N ASP A 807 9.43 -52.79 37.16
CA ASP A 807 8.87 -52.35 38.44
C ASP A 807 8.53 -53.53 39.36
N ASN A 808 7.92 -54.58 38.81
CA ASN A 808 7.65 -55.83 39.51
C ASN A 808 8.95 -56.56 39.92
N SER A 809 9.98 -56.54 39.07
CA SER A 809 11.27 -57.20 39.33
C SER A 809 12.08 -56.49 40.41
N CYS A 810 11.99 -55.15 40.49
CA CYS A 810 12.72 -54.38 41.46
C CYS A 810 12.26 -54.65 42.90
N LYS A 811 11.06 -55.23 43.12
CA LYS A 811 10.50 -55.58 44.45
C LYS A 811 10.75 -54.49 45.51
N LEU A 812 10.86 -53.23 45.09
CA LEU A 812 11.44 -52.18 45.92
C LEU A 812 10.49 -51.87 47.08
N ALA A 813 9.19 -51.85 46.79
CA ALA A 813 8.15 -51.68 47.81
C ALA A 813 8.13 -52.81 48.87
N PRO A 814 8.09 -54.11 48.51
CA PRO A 814 8.15 -55.18 49.51
C PRO A 814 9.49 -55.31 50.23
N THR A 815 10.63 -55.03 49.57
CA THR A 815 11.95 -55.07 50.23
C THR A 815 12.13 -53.90 51.20
N LEU A 816 11.68 -52.69 50.86
CA LEU A 816 11.64 -51.56 51.78
C LEU A 816 10.70 -51.82 52.96
N LYS A 817 9.57 -52.50 52.73
CA LYS A 817 8.64 -52.88 53.80
C LYS A 817 9.21 -53.95 54.74
N ALA A 818 9.86 -54.98 54.20
CA ALA A 818 10.56 -56.00 54.98
C ALA A 818 11.75 -55.42 55.76
N LEU A 819 12.48 -54.47 55.17
CA LEU A 819 13.57 -53.76 55.83
C LEU A 819 13.05 -52.87 56.96
N ALA A 820 11.92 -52.18 56.77
CA ALA A 820 11.25 -51.44 57.83
C ALA A 820 10.78 -52.34 58.99
N GLU A 821 10.26 -53.54 58.70
CA GLU A 821 9.88 -54.54 59.70
C GLU A 821 11.10 -55.09 60.45
N LEU A 822 12.21 -55.38 59.76
CA LEU A 822 13.46 -55.81 60.38
C LEU A 822 14.06 -54.71 61.27
N CYS A 823 14.03 -53.45 60.84
CA CYS A 823 14.44 -52.32 61.66
C CYS A 823 13.57 -52.16 62.90
N LEU A 824 12.26 -52.38 62.79
CA LEU A 824 11.32 -52.35 63.92
C LEU A 824 11.62 -53.48 64.92
N ASN A 825 11.87 -54.70 64.42
CA ASN A 825 12.24 -55.84 65.26
C ASN A 825 13.59 -55.62 65.97
N ALA A 826 14.59 -55.08 65.27
CA ALA A 826 15.89 -54.76 65.86
C ALA A 826 15.81 -53.70 66.98
N ARG A 827 14.91 -52.71 66.82
CA ARG A 827 14.64 -51.68 67.84
C ARG A 827 13.97 -52.25 69.10
N ILE A 828 13.12 -53.27 68.97
CA ILE A 828 12.46 -53.92 70.12
C ILE A 828 13.40 -54.92 70.81
N GLY A 829 14.26 -55.60 70.05
CA GLY A 829 15.10 -56.69 70.55
C GLY A 829 16.38 -56.27 71.26
N SER A 830 16.88 -55.04 71.07
CA SER A 830 18.14 -54.59 71.66
C SER A 830 18.07 -53.16 72.22
N ARG A 831 18.39 -53.01 73.50
CA ARG A 831 18.34 -51.72 74.20
C ARG A 831 19.38 -50.72 73.68
N GLU A 832 20.52 -51.20 73.23
CA GLU A 832 21.60 -50.35 72.69
C GLU A 832 21.23 -49.68 71.37
N LEU A 833 20.63 -50.42 70.42
CA LEU A 833 20.19 -49.84 69.14
C LEU A 833 19.03 -48.85 69.33
N LEU A 834 18.13 -49.09 70.28
CA LEU A 834 17.07 -48.15 70.62
C LEU A 834 17.64 -46.82 71.14
N LEU A 835 18.66 -46.88 71.99
CA LEU A 835 19.34 -45.68 72.50
C LEU A 835 20.06 -44.92 71.38
N GLN A 836 20.75 -45.62 70.47
CA GLN A 836 21.43 -45.01 69.32
C GLN A 836 20.46 -44.31 68.36
N GLU A 837 19.32 -44.94 68.06
CA GLU A 837 18.29 -44.32 67.21
C GLU A 837 17.61 -43.14 67.91
N LYS A 838 17.43 -43.21 69.25
CA LYS A 838 16.94 -42.08 70.04
C LYS A 838 17.91 -40.90 70.04
N THR A 839 19.23 -41.14 70.11
CA THR A 839 20.23 -40.07 69.98
C THR A 839 20.20 -39.44 68.58
N LYS A 840 20.12 -40.23 67.51
CA LYS A 840 19.98 -39.69 66.14
C LYS A 840 18.69 -38.89 65.98
N GLN A 841 17.59 -39.33 66.58
CA GLN A 841 16.34 -38.58 66.60
C GLN A 841 16.49 -37.24 67.34
N ILE A 842 17.19 -37.21 68.47
CA ILE A 842 17.47 -35.97 69.20
C ILE A 842 18.32 -35.03 68.35
N GLU A 843 19.38 -35.54 67.70
CA GLU A 843 20.23 -34.77 66.79
C GLU A 843 19.43 -34.16 65.62
N GLN A 844 18.54 -34.94 64.99
CA GLN A 844 17.67 -34.43 63.92
C GLN A 844 16.65 -33.40 64.41
N ILE A 845 16.09 -33.56 65.61
CA ILE A 845 15.21 -32.57 66.23
C ILE A 845 15.98 -31.28 66.53
N GLU A 846 17.22 -31.38 66.98
CA GLU A 846 18.10 -30.22 67.19
C GLU A 846 18.50 -29.55 65.88
N GLU A 847 18.78 -30.30 64.81
CA GLU A 847 19.02 -29.74 63.46
C GLU A 847 17.78 -29.04 62.89
N CYS A 848 16.58 -29.60 63.09
CA CYS A 848 15.33 -28.94 62.71
C CYS A 848 15.08 -27.67 63.53
N ARG A 849 15.40 -27.65 64.82
CA ARG A 849 15.30 -26.45 65.68
C ARG A 849 16.28 -25.35 65.30
N LYS A 850 17.44 -25.69 64.72
CA LYS A 850 18.43 -24.71 64.21
C LYS A 850 17.99 -24.01 62.91
N ARG A 851 16.96 -24.52 62.21
CA ARG A 851 16.39 -23.87 61.02
C ARG A 851 15.32 -22.85 61.41
N GLU A 852 15.73 -21.75 62.04
CA GLU A 852 14.90 -20.54 62.12
C GLU A 852 15.17 -19.66 60.89
N GLY A 853 14.14 -19.42 60.08
CA GLY A 853 14.19 -18.43 58.99
C GLY A 853 13.98 -18.99 57.59
N LYS A 854 12.73 -19.33 57.25
CA LYS A 854 12.05 -19.11 55.96
C LYS A 854 10.59 -19.59 56.07
N GLU A 855 9.67 -18.62 56.19
CA GLU A 855 8.25 -18.72 55.83
C GLU A 855 8.16 -19.33 54.40
N ASP A 856 7.32 -20.28 54.00
CA ASP A 856 6.09 -20.89 54.51
C ASP A 856 6.12 -22.40 54.19
N VAL A 857 6.73 -23.25 55.04
CA VAL A 857 6.31 -24.66 55.23
C VAL A 857 6.88 -25.07 56.59
N ILE A 858 6.10 -24.94 57.66
CA ILE A 858 6.41 -25.69 58.88
C ILE A 858 6.08 -27.15 58.57
N ASP A 859 7.04 -27.89 58.04
CA ASP A 859 7.00 -29.34 58.00
C ASP A 859 7.05 -29.81 59.47
N THR A 860 5.90 -29.84 60.14
CA THR A 860 5.76 -30.36 61.53
C THR A 860 6.08 -31.86 61.65
N TYR A 861 6.48 -32.52 60.55
CA TYR A 861 6.88 -33.92 60.55
C TYR A 861 8.24 -34.09 59.87
N PRO A 862 9.30 -34.41 60.64
CA PRO A 862 10.52 -34.95 60.07
C PRO A 862 10.19 -36.22 59.29
N LYS A 863 10.49 -36.24 57.98
CA LYS A 863 10.09 -37.31 57.03
C LYS A 863 10.61 -38.72 57.37
N ASN A 864 11.41 -38.88 58.41
CA ASN A 864 12.00 -40.17 58.84
C ASN A 864 11.76 -40.53 60.32
N LEU A 865 10.64 -40.10 60.93
CA LEU A 865 10.26 -40.56 62.26
C LEU A 865 9.23 -41.70 62.24
N LEU A 866 9.71 -42.93 62.41
CA LEU A 866 8.94 -44.07 62.89
C LEU A 866 8.58 -43.84 64.37
N ILE A 867 7.47 -43.11 64.61
CA ILE A 867 6.91 -42.87 65.94
C ILE A 867 6.48 -44.21 66.55
N THR A 868 7.26 -44.73 67.50
CA THR A 868 6.87 -45.85 68.36
C THR A 868 6.76 -45.33 69.79
N THR A 869 5.54 -44.91 70.16
CA THR A 869 4.88 -45.02 71.48
C THR A 869 3.70 -44.05 71.52
N MET A 870 2.50 -44.52 71.19
CA MET A 870 1.29 -44.07 71.85
C MET A 870 0.55 -45.32 72.33
N THR A 871 0.87 -45.71 73.57
CA THR A 871 -0.03 -46.54 74.38
C THR A 871 -1.38 -45.82 74.49
N ALA A 872 -2.45 -46.61 74.43
CA ALA A 872 -3.84 -46.19 74.43
C ALA A 872 -4.15 -45.00 75.36
N GLY A 873 -4.85 -44.01 74.82
CA GLY A 873 -5.45 -42.92 75.60
C GLY A 873 -5.04 -41.53 75.12
N ARG A 874 -5.99 -40.86 74.46
CA ARG A 874 -6.02 -39.42 74.13
C ARG A 874 -5.00 -38.94 73.10
N LYS A 875 -5.47 -38.68 71.88
CA LYS A 875 -4.99 -37.53 71.10
C LYS A 875 -6.00 -36.40 71.20
N SER A 876 -5.64 -35.47 72.08
CA SER A 876 -6.08 -34.08 72.12
C SER A 876 -5.97 -33.44 70.75
N MET A 877 -7.08 -32.90 70.26
CA MET A 877 -7.08 -31.83 69.26
C MET A 877 -6.35 -30.63 69.87
N TYR A 878 -5.24 -30.20 69.26
CA TYR A 878 -4.76 -28.84 69.41
C TYR A 878 -5.01 -28.13 68.07
N GLN A 879 -6.15 -27.44 67.99
CA GLN A 879 -6.34 -26.33 67.07
C GLN A 879 -5.56 -25.15 67.65
N SER A 880 -4.59 -24.64 66.92
CA SER A 880 -4.01 -23.34 67.19
C SER A 880 -5.07 -22.27 66.88
N PHE A 881 -5.70 -21.72 67.90
CA PHE A 881 -6.28 -20.39 67.80
C PHE A 881 -5.19 -19.36 68.16
N PRO A 882 -5.01 -18.29 67.38
CA PRO A 882 -4.24 -17.15 67.82
C PRO A 882 -5.13 -16.36 68.79
N ASN A 883 -4.99 -16.61 70.09
CA ASN A 883 -5.50 -15.70 71.11
C ASN A 883 -4.30 -15.04 71.80
N GLY A 884 -4.13 -13.71 71.84
CA GLY A 884 -5.05 -12.69 71.30
C GLY A 884 -6.48 -12.80 71.84
N GLU A 885 -6.63 -12.86 73.18
CA GLU A 885 -7.89 -12.73 73.93
C GLU A 885 -8.88 -13.91 73.90
N CYS A 886 -9.14 -14.45 75.10
CA CYS A 886 -10.14 -15.48 75.37
C CYS A 886 -11.57 -14.92 75.41
N ASN A 887 -12.51 -15.61 74.77
CA ASN A 887 -13.89 -15.72 75.25
C ASN A 887 -14.50 -17.11 74.89
N PRO A 888 -15.33 -17.73 75.76
CA PRO A 888 -15.70 -19.15 75.67
C PRO A 888 -16.99 -19.42 74.85
N PRO A 889 -17.32 -20.70 74.56
CA PRO A 889 -17.86 -21.17 73.27
C PRO A 889 -19.38 -21.41 73.26
N LYS A 890 -19.95 -21.64 72.06
CA LYS A 890 -21.27 -22.28 71.88
C LYS A 890 -21.27 -23.30 70.74
N LEU A 891 -21.67 -24.52 71.08
CA LEU A 891 -22.09 -25.60 70.17
C LEU A 891 -23.33 -25.20 69.34
N LYS A 892 -23.42 -25.72 68.10
CA LYS A 892 -24.62 -26.33 67.43
C LYS A 892 -24.45 -26.28 65.89
N SER A 893 -24.44 -27.44 65.20
CA SER A 893 -25.57 -28.10 64.50
C SER A 893 -25.98 -27.46 63.16
N GLY A 894 -26.20 -28.29 62.13
CA GLY A 894 -27.03 -27.97 60.96
C GLY A 894 -26.26 -27.92 59.63
N THR A 895 -26.45 -28.90 58.73
CA THR A 895 -27.43 -28.89 57.61
C THR A 895 -27.01 -28.08 56.38
N GLY A 896 -26.95 -28.74 55.21
CA GLY A 896 -27.58 -28.20 54.00
C GLY A 896 -26.70 -27.92 52.77
N LYS A 897 -26.90 -28.77 51.76
CA LYS A 897 -27.13 -28.48 50.32
C LYS A 897 -26.03 -27.84 49.43
N VAL A 898 -25.57 -28.67 48.49
CA VAL A 898 -25.68 -28.58 47.00
C VAL A 898 -25.59 -27.19 46.32
N ARG A 899 -24.59 -27.06 45.44
CA ARG A 899 -24.63 -26.51 44.06
C ARG A 899 -23.26 -26.78 43.41
N GLU A 900 -23.16 -27.65 42.41
CA GLU A 900 -23.12 -27.29 40.97
C GLU A 900 -22.30 -26.02 40.69
N THR A 901 -21.13 -26.17 40.07
CA THR A 901 -20.86 -25.83 38.65
C THR A 901 -19.36 -25.86 38.34
N THR A 902 -19.03 -26.37 37.14
CA THR A 902 -17.97 -25.90 36.24
C THR A 902 -16.50 -25.93 36.70
N TYR A 903 -15.73 -26.84 36.11
CA TYR A 903 -14.28 -26.73 35.96
C TYR A 903 -13.94 -25.71 34.86
N PRO A 904 -13.05 -24.73 35.10
CA PRO A 904 -12.31 -24.05 34.07
C PRO A 904 -10.94 -24.71 33.85
N GLU A 905 -10.34 -24.31 32.73
CA GLU A 905 -9.12 -24.76 32.08
C GLU A 905 -7.81 -24.55 32.87
N THR A 906 -6.71 -24.90 32.20
CA THR A 906 -5.36 -24.29 32.26
C THR A 906 -4.31 -24.85 33.24
N SER A 907 -3.35 -25.56 32.62
CA SER A 907 -1.89 -25.32 32.59
C SER A 907 -1.12 -25.02 33.88
N LEU A 908 -0.07 -25.80 34.14
CA LEU A 908 1.21 -25.39 34.75
C LEU A 908 2.28 -26.30 34.12
N SER A 909 3.02 -25.85 33.10
CA SER A 909 4.21 -24.99 33.14
C SER A 909 5.39 -25.64 33.86
N GLU A 910 6.31 -26.12 33.03
CA GLU A 910 7.70 -26.44 33.33
C GLU A 910 8.42 -25.21 33.90
N ILE A 911 9.12 -25.41 35.01
CA ILE A 911 10.28 -24.63 35.44
C ILE A 911 11.43 -25.64 35.25
N GLY A 912 12.35 -25.49 34.29
CA GLY A 912 13.23 -24.33 34.14
C GLY A 912 14.51 -24.58 34.93
N LEU A 913 15.35 -25.50 34.46
CA LEU A 913 16.73 -25.69 34.96
C LEU A 913 17.68 -25.69 33.77
N GLU A 914 18.18 -24.50 33.46
CA GLU A 914 19.36 -24.26 32.63
C GLU A 914 20.56 -24.99 33.24
N ARG A 915 21.26 -25.78 32.41
CA ARG A 915 22.66 -26.14 32.64
C ARG A 915 23.41 -25.87 31.36
N ASP A 916 24.22 -24.81 31.42
CA ASP A 916 25.30 -24.52 30.49
C ASP A 916 26.24 -25.72 30.39
N VAL A 917 26.35 -26.30 29.20
CA VAL A 917 27.47 -27.14 28.82
C VAL A 917 27.92 -26.68 27.43
N LEU A 918 28.96 -25.85 27.40
CA LEU A 918 29.74 -25.59 26.19
C LEU A 918 30.38 -26.91 25.73
N PHE A 919 30.00 -27.39 24.54
CA PHE A 919 30.79 -28.35 23.78
C PHE A 919 31.28 -27.71 22.50
N ASP A 920 32.61 -27.61 22.41
CA ASP A 920 33.36 -27.03 21.31
C ASP A 920 33.55 -28.09 20.20
N PHE A 921 32.76 -27.99 19.12
CA PHE A 921 32.88 -28.83 17.92
C PHE A 921 33.07 -27.93 16.68
N ARG A 922 34.23 -27.27 16.55
CA ARG A 922 34.55 -26.46 15.36
C ARG A 922 35.83 -26.83 14.63
N HIS A 923 36.56 -27.88 15.01
CA HIS A 923 37.84 -28.22 14.36
C HIS A 923 37.99 -29.63 13.77
N ASP A 924 37.05 -30.54 13.96
CA ASP A 924 37.22 -31.94 13.50
C ASP A 924 36.48 -32.30 12.19
N ALA A 925 35.59 -31.45 11.68
CA ALA A 925 34.80 -31.75 10.48
C ALA A 925 35.58 -31.54 9.16
N SER A 926 36.36 -30.46 9.06
CA SER A 926 37.05 -30.08 7.81
C SER A 926 38.17 -31.05 7.41
N ILE A 927 38.80 -31.71 8.38
CA ILE A 927 39.90 -32.67 8.13
C ILE A 927 39.36 -34.00 7.59
N ARG A 928 38.09 -34.35 7.88
CA ARG A 928 37.46 -35.58 7.39
C ARG A 928 36.83 -35.42 6.01
N GLU A 929 36.34 -34.22 5.66
CA GLU A 929 35.75 -33.90 4.35
C GLU A 929 36.76 -34.03 3.20
N HIS A 930 37.97 -33.49 3.34
CA HIS A 930 39.02 -33.57 2.30
C HIS A 930 39.53 -34.98 2.00
N LYS A 931 39.32 -35.94 2.93
CA LYS A 931 39.70 -37.34 2.70
C LYS A 931 38.64 -38.11 1.91
N PHE A 932 37.37 -37.71 2.03
CA PHE A 932 36.23 -38.35 1.36
C PHE A 932 36.11 -37.95 -0.12
N GLU A 933 36.39 -36.69 -0.48
CA GLU A 933 36.39 -36.21 -1.88
C GLU A 933 37.45 -36.88 -2.76
N LYS A 934 38.60 -37.25 -2.18
CA LYS A 934 39.65 -38.00 -2.90
C LYS A 934 39.25 -39.45 -3.19
N GLU A 935 38.41 -40.07 -2.37
CA GLU A 935 37.93 -41.44 -2.60
C GLU A 935 36.78 -41.49 -3.61
N LEU A 936 35.88 -40.50 -3.63
CA LEU A 936 34.79 -40.38 -4.61
C LEU A 936 35.28 -40.23 -6.07
N LYS A 937 36.42 -39.57 -6.30
CA LYS A 937 37.04 -39.47 -7.63
C LYS A 937 37.67 -40.78 -8.13
N SER A 938 37.77 -41.81 -7.28
CA SER A 938 38.50 -43.06 -7.59
C SER A 938 37.61 -44.27 -7.91
N LYS A 939 36.28 -44.14 -7.76
CA LYS A 939 35.33 -45.23 -8.00
C LYS A 939 34.21 -44.81 -8.95
N SER A 940 34.43 -44.98 -10.25
CA SER A 940 33.34 -45.19 -11.21
C SER A 940 33.08 -46.70 -11.31
N PRO A 941 31.86 -47.19 -11.08
CA PRO A 941 31.47 -48.50 -11.56
C PRO A 941 30.91 -48.34 -12.98
N ALA A 942 31.66 -48.83 -13.96
CA ALA A 942 31.10 -49.28 -15.22
C ALA A 942 30.26 -50.54 -14.93
N GLY A 943 28.99 -50.54 -15.30
CA GLY A 943 28.12 -51.71 -15.14
C GLY A 943 26.68 -51.42 -15.55
N ASP A 944 26.32 -51.89 -16.74
CA ASP A 944 24.97 -51.95 -17.28
C ASP A 944 23.96 -52.52 -16.28
N ILE A 945 22.95 -51.72 -15.90
CA ILE A 945 21.62 -52.21 -15.57
C ILE A 945 20.61 -51.32 -16.29
N SER A 946 20.16 -51.84 -17.43
CA SER A 946 19.07 -51.28 -18.21
C SER A 946 17.73 -51.54 -17.51
N ARG A 947 16.98 -50.46 -17.26
CA ARG A 947 15.62 -50.20 -17.77
C ARG A 947 14.94 -49.13 -16.92
N LEU A 948 15.09 -47.88 -17.36
CA LEU A 948 14.01 -46.90 -17.55
C LEU A 948 14.62 -45.72 -18.30
N ASP A 949 14.08 -45.46 -19.49
CA ASP A 949 14.64 -44.58 -20.51
C ASP A 949 14.63 -43.10 -20.02
N PRO A 950 15.77 -42.38 -19.99
CA PRO A 950 15.87 -41.01 -19.47
C PRO A 950 15.06 -39.97 -20.27
N LYS A 951 14.52 -40.34 -21.44
CA LYS A 951 13.77 -39.44 -22.31
C LYS A 951 12.42 -38.98 -21.75
N HIS A 952 11.85 -39.70 -20.78
CA HIS A 952 10.58 -39.30 -20.15
C HIS A 952 10.73 -38.19 -19.08
N TYR A 953 11.95 -37.93 -18.60
CA TYR A 953 12.19 -36.88 -17.59
C TYR A 953 12.29 -35.47 -18.19
N LYS A 954 12.66 -35.35 -19.47
CA LYS A 954 12.83 -34.03 -20.15
C LYS A 954 11.55 -33.38 -20.63
N CYS A 955 10.42 -34.09 -20.62
CA CYS A 955 9.10 -33.50 -20.90
C CYS A 955 8.36 -33.07 -19.62
N PHE A 956 8.90 -33.38 -18.44
CA PHE A 956 8.32 -33.11 -17.12
C PHE A 956 8.98 -31.94 -16.38
N LEU A 957 10.12 -31.43 -16.89
CA LEU A 957 10.79 -30.18 -16.52
C LEU A 957 10.60 -29.19 -17.66
#